data_AF-A0A9E7GNF1-F1
#
_entry.id   AF-A0A9E7GNF1-F1
#
_cell.length_a   1.000
_cell.length_b   1.000
_cell.length_c   1.000
_cell.angle_alpha   90.00
_cell.angle_beta   90.00
_cell.angle_gamma   90.00
#
_symmetry.space_group_name_H-M   'P 1'
#
loop_
_entity.id
_entity.type
_entity.pdbx_description
1 polymer ?
#
loop_
_entity_poly.entity_id
_entity_poly.type
_entity_poly.pdbx_seq_one_letter_code
_entity_poly.pdbx_strand_id
1 'polypeptide(L)'
;MKLFEDLPPMDHLRSEDMSLVQIIIPVESAHRAVSYLGELGLLQLKDVRNPNPVDLIVFAFDSHRGSCSVFWQLLLELVVRFVSSKILSSGLTQTGTVPRDLVVKRCGEMSRKLRFFGDQISKAGITASPCPASQQVIDLEELEVRSSEHEAELLEMNANSEKLRQTYNELLEFKLVLLKAGGFLVAAQNHAVPPETELVENIYSKKDDESVFLLEQPESSSKAGLRFISGIICKSKELTFERMLFRATRGNMFFNQAPAGEQVMDPVSGEMVEKTVFVVFFSGEQAKNKILKICQAFGASCYPVPEENSKQMQLTREVKKEKGVYDTLNMLNFDVTKKCLVGEGWCPTFAKPQIKEALEHATIHSNSQVGIIFHDMDSFESPPTYFRTNRFTHAFQEIVDAYGVARYQEANPAVYSVITFPFLFAVMFGDWGHGLCLLLGSLILILHEKKLGSQEMRGRLMHVVNFLLELPDDAHTTGLIKYRDPYPFGVDPRWRGSRSELPFLNSVKMKMSILLGVSQMNLGILLSYFDAKFHGSSLDIRYQFMPQMIFLNSLFGYLALLIVIKWCTGSQADLYHVMIYMFLEPTGDLGENQLFWGQKELQILLLLMAIVAVPWMLFPKPFILRKLHTERFQGRTYGILGTSEMDLDHDPDSARRQHHEDFNFSEVFVHQMIHSIEFVLGAVSNTASYLRLWALSLAHSELSTVFYEKLLLLAWGYDSVIIRIAGLAVFAFATAFILLMMETLSAFLHALRLHWVEFMGKFYHGFKEVREEEKSKLVGNVFSSVASNYDLMNDLMSIGLHRLWKDRLVTKLCPFPGMKHLDVAGGTGDIAFRVLESIRSVSHRAMQDGLAETEEQTQIYICDINPNMLNIGKKRAIERGFAEDRYLHWVEGDAEALGFEDESMDGYTIGFGIRNVTHIEKALAEAYRVLKRGGRFLCLELSHVEFPVFKQLYDYYSFSVIPAVGELVAGDRESYEYLVESIRRFPNQDAFGRMIVEAGFQKVEYENLVGGVVAIHSGLKL
;
A
#
# COMPACT_ATOMS: atom_id res chain seq x y z
N MET A 1 21.95 -34.18 -13.92
CA MET A 1 20.80 -35.01 -14.31
C MET A 1 20.03 -35.45 -13.07
N LYS A 2 20.49 -36.41 -12.26
CA LYS A 2 19.79 -36.83 -11.02
C LYS A 2 19.29 -35.69 -10.10
N LEU A 3 20.05 -34.59 -9.99
CA LEU A 3 19.66 -33.41 -9.21
C LEU A 3 18.39 -32.67 -9.69
N PHE A 4 17.74 -33.12 -10.77
CA PHE A 4 16.46 -32.61 -11.27
C PHE A 4 15.28 -33.56 -11.01
N GLU A 5 15.52 -34.78 -10.50
CA GLU A 5 14.47 -35.79 -10.31
C GLU A 5 13.80 -35.68 -8.92
N ASP A 6 14.47 -35.07 -7.93
CA ASP A 6 13.97 -34.87 -6.56
C ASP A 6 13.26 -33.51 -6.34
N LEU A 7 13.11 -32.68 -7.38
CA LEU A 7 12.39 -31.41 -7.28
C LEU A 7 10.89 -31.62 -7.55
N PRO A 8 9.98 -31.11 -6.69
CA PRO A 8 8.55 -31.12 -7.00
C PRO A 8 8.28 -30.29 -8.28
N PRO A 9 7.24 -30.65 -9.07
CA PRO A 9 6.94 -29.95 -10.32
C PRO A 9 6.68 -28.46 -10.06
N MET A 10 7.44 -27.59 -10.75
CA MET A 10 7.30 -26.14 -10.63
C MET A 10 6.45 -25.58 -11.77
N ASP A 11 5.16 -25.38 -11.52
CA ASP A 11 4.26 -24.69 -12.44
C ASP A 11 4.49 -23.17 -12.39
N HIS A 12 5.62 -22.71 -12.94
CA HIS A 12 5.98 -21.28 -13.04
C HIS A 12 4.93 -20.40 -13.76
N LEU A 13 3.91 -21.00 -14.38
CA LEU A 13 2.81 -20.36 -15.11
C LEU A 13 1.76 -19.66 -14.22
N ARG A 14 1.64 -20.02 -12.94
CA ARG A 14 0.70 -19.42 -11.97
C ARG A 14 1.36 -19.30 -10.59
N SER A 15 0.67 -18.68 -9.62
CA SER A 15 1.14 -18.69 -8.23
C SER A 15 0.93 -20.06 -7.59
N GLU A 16 1.74 -20.38 -6.59
CA GLU A 16 1.59 -21.58 -5.76
C GLU A 16 0.29 -21.58 -4.96
N ASP A 17 -0.23 -22.77 -4.64
CA ASP A 17 -1.44 -22.92 -3.83
C ASP A 17 -1.15 -22.61 -2.36
N MET A 18 -1.78 -21.57 -1.82
CA MET A 18 -1.61 -21.13 -0.43
C MET A 18 -2.73 -21.66 0.47
N SER A 19 -2.41 -21.92 1.74
CA SER A 19 -3.37 -22.23 2.80
C SER A 19 -3.21 -21.25 3.95
N LEU A 20 -4.32 -20.83 4.57
CA LEU A 20 -4.28 -20.19 5.88
C LEU A 20 -4.06 -21.29 6.93
N VAL A 21 -3.16 -21.07 7.88
CA VAL A 21 -2.87 -22.01 8.96
C VAL A 21 -2.79 -21.27 10.29
N GLN A 22 -3.37 -21.87 11.32
CA GLN A 22 -3.29 -21.41 12.69
C GLN A 22 -2.28 -22.27 13.46
N ILE A 23 -1.38 -21.61 14.19
CA ILE A 23 -0.30 -22.26 14.93
C ILE A 23 -0.42 -21.86 16.40
N ILE A 24 -0.49 -22.87 17.28
CA ILE A 24 -0.60 -22.70 18.73
C ILE A 24 0.69 -23.21 19.37
N ILE A 25 1.48 -22.30 19.90
CA ILE A 25 2.87 -22.51 20.33
C ILE A 25 2.99 -22.31 21.84
N PRO A 26 3.33 -23.36 22.64
CA PRO A 26 3.61 -23.19 24.06
C PRO A 26 4.78 -22.24 24.31
N VAL A 27 4.68 -21.36 25.30
CA VAL A 27 5.64 -20.26 25.55
C VAL A 27 7.09 -20.77 25.73
N GLU A 28 7.29 -21.96 26.29
CA GLU A 28 8.60 -22.63 26.44
C GLU A 28 9.31 -22.93 25.10
N SER A 29 8.52 -23.16 24.05
CA SER A 29 8.98 -23.50 22.69
C SER A 29 9.04 -22.28 21.76
N ALA A 30 8.33 -21.20 22.10
CA ALA A 30 8.04 -20.06 21.23
C ALA A 30 9.26 -19.45 20.52
N HIS A 31 10.31 -19.10 21.28
CA HIS A 31 11.52 -18.48 20.71
C HIS A 31 12.19 -19.37 19.66
N ARG A 32 12.30 -20.67 19.93
CA ARG A 32 12.93 -21.63 18.99
C ARG A 32 12.02 -21.98 17.82
N ALA A 33 10.71 -22.12 18.05
CA ALA A 33 9.73 -22.33 16.99
C ALA A 33 9.79 -21.19 15.97
N VAL A 34 9.75 -19.94 16.43
CA VAL A 34 9.88 -18.75 15.57
C VAL A 34 11.27 -18.68 14.90
N SER A 35 12.35 -19.07 15.59
CA SER A 35 13.70 -19.12 15.02
C SER A 35 13.79 -20.11 13.85
N TYR A 36 13.23 -21.32 13.97
CA TYR A 36 13.22 -22.32 12.89
C TYR A 36 12.22 -21.98 11.77
N LEU A 37 11.04 -21.41 12.08
CA LEU A 37 10.13 -20.88 11.07
C LEU A 37 10.80 -19.77 10.25
N GLY A 38 11.58 -18.89 10.88
CA GLY A 38 12.34 -17.84 10.23
C GLY A 38 13.55 -18.32 9.43
N GLU A 39 14.09 -19.51 9.73
CA GLU A 39 15.11 -20.18 8.90
C GLU A 39 14.50 -20.84 7.66
N LEU A 40 13.26 -21.33 7.73
CA LEU A 40 12.51 -21.80 6.56
C LEU A 40 12.06 -20.64 5.65
N GLY A 41 11.49 -19.59 6.24
CA GLY A 41 10.96 -18.43 5.51
C GLY A 41 9.72 -18.69 4.64
N LEU A 42 9.00 -19.80 4.87
CA LEU A 42 7.84 -20.26 4.07
C LEU A 42 6.47 -19.97 4.70
N LEU A 43 6.43 -19.13 5.74
CA LEU A 43 5.21 -18.73 6.45
C LEU A 43 5.14 -17.20 6.55
N GLN A 44 4.06 -16.61 6.07
CA GLN A 44 3.75 -15.19 6.24
C GLN A 44 2.69 -15.04 7.33
N LEU A 45 3.07 -14.53 8.52
CA LEU A 45 2.09 -14.25 9.58
C LEU A 45 1.20 -13.05 9.25
N LYS A 46 -0.01 -13.07 9.79
CA LYS A 46 -0.96 -11.96 9.86
C LYS A 46 -0.82 -11.29 11.24
N ASP A 47 -0.75 -9.96 11.33
CA ASP A 47 -0.86 -9.30 12.65
C ASP A 47 -2.31 -9.41 13.12
N VAL A 48 -2.53 -10.19 14.18
CA VAL A 48 -3.85 -10.45 14.77
C VAL A 48 -4.34 -9.25 15.61
N ARG A 49 -3.44 -8.30 15.94
CA ARG A 49 -3.71 -7.18 16.86
C ARG A 49 -4.12 -5.89 16.14
N ASN A 50 -3.89 -5.79 14.83
CA ASN A 50 -4.33 -4.67 14.00
C ASN A 50 -5.21 -5.17 12.84
N PRO A 51 -6.52 -4.90 12.84
CA PRO A 51 -7.43 -5.38 11.80
C PRO A 51 -7.22 -4.71 10.42
N ASN A 52 -6.35 -3.70 10.32
CA ASN A 52 -5.92 -3.13 9.04
C ASN A 52 -4.60 -3.79 8.57
N PRO A 53 -4.62 -4.65 7.53
CA PRO A 53 -3.44 -5.39 7.09
C PRO A 53 -2.54 -4.54 6.18
N VAL A 54 -1.40 -4.05 6.69
CA VAL A 54 -0.46 -3.24 5.89
C VAL A 54 1.03 -3.54 6.11
N ASP A 55 1.46 -4.06 7.26
CA ASP A 55 2.88 -4.41 7.50
C ASP A 55 3.27 -5.77 6.89
N LEU A 56 3.63 -5.74 5.61
CA LEU A 56 4.03 -6.90 4.81
C LEU A 56 5.45 -7.38 5.15
N ILE A 57 5.66 -7.99 6.32
CA ILE A 57 6.93 -8.67 6.65
C ILE A 57 7.02 -10.02 5.91
N VAL A 58 7.48 -9.96 4.66
CA VAL A 58 7.95 -11.15 3.92
C VAL A 58 9.26 -11.63 4.55
N PHE A 59 9.33 -12.92 4.93
CA PHE A 59 10.55 -13.53 5.46
C PHE A 59 11.65 -13.63 4.39
N ALA A 60 12.52 -12.62 4.35
CA ALA A 60 13.77 -12.65 3.61
C ALA A 60 14.89 -12.00 4.42
N PHE A 61 15.96 -12.75 4.72
CA PHE A 61 17.19 -12.23 5.33
C PHE A 61 18.06 -11.46 4.30
N ASP A 62 17.48 -10.48 3.58
CA ASP A 62 18.24 -9.55 2.72
C ASP A 62 18.33 -8.14 3.33
N SER A 63 19.44 -7.44 3.09
CA SER A 63 19.95 -6.42 4.01
C SER A 63 19.80 -4.97 3.53
N HIS A 64 19.06 -4.69 2.45
CA HIS A 64 19.03 -3.37 1.81
C HIS A 64 17.63 -2.86 1.37
N ARG A 65 16.83 -2.37 2.32
CA ARG A 65 15.83 -1.30 2.07
C ARG A 65 15.82 -0.31 3.24
N GLY A 66 16.57 0.80 3.14
CA GLY A 66 16.67 1.77 4.23
C GLY A 66 17.44 3.04 3.90
N SER A 67 16.81 3.98 3.19
CA SER A 67 17.08 5.44 3.20
C SER A 67 16.18 6.15 2.17
N CYS A 68 15.15 6.87 2.64
CA CYS A 68 14.39 7.79 1.77
C CYS A 68 13.67 8.93 2.53
N SER A 69 13.30 8.74 3.80
CA SER A 69 12.66 9.78 4.62
C SER A 69 13.56 10.24 5.77
N VAL A 70 14.25 11.36 5.57
CA VAL A 70 14.98 12.14 6.61
C VAL A 70 14.78 13.64 6.40
N PHE A 71 14.51 14.07 5.15
CA PHE A 71 14.39 15.49 4.78
C PHE A 71 13.13 16.19 5.33
N TRP A 72 12.03 15.46 5.54
CA TRP A 72 10.73 16.06 5.94
C TRP A 72 10.50 16.12 7.46
N GLN A 73 11.08 15.21 8.25
CA GLN A 73 10.89 15.23 9.72
C GLN A 73 11.48 16.48 10.39
N LEU A 74 12.55 17.06 9.84
CA LEU A 74 13.18 18.29 10.35
C LEU A 74 12.28 19.53 10.29
N LEU A 75 11.18 19.52 9.53
CA LEU A 75 10.27 20.66 9.44
C LEU A 75 9.24 20.70 10.58
N LEU A 76 8.90 19.54 11.17
CA LEU A 76 7.76 19.41 12.09
C LEU A 76 8.12 19.65 13.56
N GLU A 77 9.33 19.25 13.99
CA GLU A 77 9.83 19.49 15.36
C GLU A 77 9.87 20.99 15.75
N LEU A 78 9.95 21.87 14.75
CA LEU A 78 10.12 23.32 14.95
C LEU A 78 8.84 24.01 15.45
N VAL A 79 7.66 23.39 15.27
CA VAL A 79 6.38 23.94 15.71
C VAL A 79 6.01 23.46 17.13
N VAL A 80 6.16 22.17 17.41
CA VAL A 80 5.68 21.55 18.67
C VAL A 80 6.38 22.10 19.92
N ARG A 81 7.64 22.53 19.80
CA ARG A 81 8.45 23.03 20.93
C ARG A 81 8.03 24.41 21.46
N PHE A 82 7.03 25.08 20.88
CA PHE A 82 6.60 26.42 21.31
C PHE A 82 5.56 26.42 22.45
N VAL A 83 4.80 25.34 22.65
CA VAL A 83 3.54 25.37 23.44
C VAL A 83 3.67 24.91 24.90
N SER A 84 4.63 24.04 25.24
CA SER A 84 4.71 23.43 26.58
C SER A 84 5.85 23.97 27.45
N SER A 85 5.59 25.02 28.24
CA SER A 85 6.48 25.42 29.35
C SER A 85 5.78 26.26 30.44
N LYS A 86 5.69 25.71 31.67
CA LYS A 86 5.33 26.34 32.98
C LYS A 86 3.82 26.60 33.25
N ILE A 87 3.28 26.57 34.49
CA ILE A 87 3.74 26.21 35.87
C ILE A 87 2.45 25.87 36.69
N LEU A 88 2.27 24.73 37.37
CA LEU A 88 2.73 24.25 38.70
C LEU A 88 2.05 24.84 39.98
N SER A 89 1.37 23.99 40.78
CA SER A 89 1.01 24.09 42.25
C SER A 89 0.02 25.17 42.74
N SER A 90 -0.75 25.07 43.85
CA SER A 90 -1.26 24.01 44.80
C SER A 90 -2.32 24.66 45.77
N GLY A 91 -3.03 24.07 46.75
CA GLY A 91 -3.21 22.72 47.35
C GLY A 91 -3.96 22.79 48.73
N LEU A 92 -4.16 21.65 49.45
CA LEU A 92 -4.72 21.49 50.86
C LEU A 92 -6.26 21.66 51.01
N THR A 93 -7.04 21.07 51.97
CA THR A 93 -6.79 20.18 53.15
C THR A 93 -8.06 19.40 53.64
N GLN A 94 -7.89 18.14 54.13
CA GLN A 94 -8.62 17.35 55.18
C GLN A 94 -10.19 17.41 55.32
N THR A 95 -10.96 16.32 55.53
CA THR A 95 -10.88 15.12 56.44
C THR A 95 -11.75 13.95 55.88
N GLY A 96 -11.88 12.72 56.45
CA GLY A 96 -11.09 11.98 57.46
C GLY A 96 -11.84 10.93 58.33
N THR A 97 -11.52 9.61 58.19
CA THR A 97 -11.81 8.49 59.17
C THR A 97 -13.30 8.00 59.27
N VAL A 98 -13.78 6.86 59.85
CA VAL A 98 -13.34 5.52 60.39
C VAL A 98 -14.61 4.74 60.89
N PRO A 99 -14.71 3.39 61.11
CA PRO A 99 -14.09 2.15 60.56
C PRO A 99 -15.13 1.11 60.03
N ARG A 100 -14.73 -0.14 59.65
CA ARG A 100 -15.55 -1.40 59.64
C ARG A 100 -14.72 -2.66 59.23
N ASP A 101 -13.79 -3.10 60.07
CA ASP A 101 -12.46 -3.54 59.60
C ASP A 101 -12.24 -5.01 59.19
N LEU A 102 -13.27 -5.76 58.78
CA LEU A 102 -13.09 -7.14 58.26
C LEU A 102 -13.69 -7.35 56.86
N VAL A 103 -15.00 -7.19 56.67
CA VAL A 103 -15.63 -7.27 55.33
C VAL A 103 -15.09 -6.17 54.40
N VAL A 104 -14.79 -4.98 54.95
CA VAL A 104 -14.19 -3.88 54.18
C VAL A 104 -12.75 -4.17 53.74
N LYS A 105 -12.02 -5.09 54.41
CA LYS A 105 -10.72 -5.56 53.88
C LYS A 105 -10.93 -6.44 52.65
N ARG A 106 -11.81 -7.45 52.76
CA ARG A 106 -12.16 -8.38 51.67
C ARG A 106 -12.65 -7.62 50.41
N CYS A 107 -13.67 -6.78 50.58
CA CYS A 107 -14.18 -5.93 49.49
C CYS A 107 -13.19 -4.83 49.07
N GLY A 108 -12.30 -4.38 49.97
CA GLY A 108 -11.26 -3.38 49.68
C GLY A 108 -10.12 -3.93 48.82
N GLU A 109 -9.74 -5.19 49.02
CA GLU A 109 -8.80 -5.92 48.17
C GLU A 109 -9.44 -6.26 46.83
N MET A 110 -10.68 -6.75 46.79
CA MET A 110 -11.45 -6.89 45.54
C MET A 110 -11.51 -5.55 44.77
N SER A 111 -11.81 -4.45 45.46
CA SER A 111 -11.85 -3.10 44.87
C SER A 111 -10.46 -2.61 44.41
N ARG A 112 -9.36 -3.07 45.03
CA ARG A 112 -8.00 -2.86 44.55
C ARG A 112 -7.72 -3.66 43.27
N LYS A 113 -8.12 -4.93 43.20
CA LYS A 113 -7.99 -5.79 42.01
C LYS A 113 -8.76 -5.19 40.83
N LEU A 114 -10.01 -4.79 41.06
CA LEU A 114 -10.85 -4.12 40.04
C LEU A 114 -10.27 -2.77 39.58
N ARG A 115 -9.68 -1.97 40.47
CA ARG A 115 -8.91 -0.76 40.06
C ARG A 115 -7.68 -1.11 39.23
N PHE A 116 -6.90 -2.11 39.66
CA PHE A 116 -5.75 -2.59 38.88
C PHE A 116 -6.18 -3.05 37.48
N PHE A 117 -7.28 -3.80 37.35
CA PHE A 117 -7.82 -4.18 36.05
C PHE A 117 -8.26 -2.96 35.22
N GLY A 118 -8.92 -1.96 35.82
CA GLY A 118 -9.23 -0.69 35.15
C GLY A 118 -7.96 0.06 34.68
N ASP A 119 -6.91 0.07 35.49
CA ASP A 119 -5.60 0.65 35.15
C ASP A 119 -4.88 -0.14 34.05
N GLN A 120 -5.12 -1.44 33.88
CA GLN A 120 -4.60 -2.23 32.76
C GLN A 120 -5.44 -2.02 31.48
N ILE A 121 -6.77 -2.06 31.59
CA ILE A 121 -7.72 -1.88 30.48
C ILE A 121 -7.53 -0.51 29.81
N SER A 122 -7.37 0.54 30.62
CA SER A 122 -7.07 1.90 30.13
C SER A 122 -5.69 2.02 29.49
N LYS A 123 -4.64 1.38 30.03
CA LYS A 123 -3.30 1.30 29.39
C LYS A 123 -3.32 0.52 28.08
N ALA A 124 -4.19 -0.47 27.95
CA ALA A 124 -4.38 -1.25 26.73
C ALA A 124 -5.26 -0.53 25.69
N GLY A 125 -5.86 0.62 26.02
CA GLY A 125 -6.77 1.36 25.14
C GLY A 125 -8.13 0.68 24.90
N ILE A 126 -8.45 -0.37 25.66
CA ILE A 126 -9.67 -1.17 25.46
C ILE A 126 -10.85 -0.46 26.12
N THR A 127 -11.84 -0.05 25.34
CA THR A 127 -13.07 0.54 25.87
C THR A 127 -14.00 -0.57 26.39
N ALA A 128 -14.24 -0.62 27.70
CA ALA A 128 -15.13 -1.62 28.29
C ALA A 128 -16.59 -1.34 27.88
N SER A 129 -17.24 -2.34 27.26
CA SER A 129 -18.65 -2.24 26.86
C SER A 129 -19.57 -2.25 28.10
N PRO A 130 -20.57 -1.34 28.18
CA PRO A 130 -21.49 -1.28 29.32
C PRO A 130 -22.49 -2.46 29.27
N CYS A 131 -22.21 -3.50 30.06
CA CYS A 131 -23.10 -4.66 30.18
C CYS A 131 -24.47 -4.27 30.78
N PRO A 132 -25.61 -4.66 30.18
CA PRO A 132 -26.93 -4.40 30.74
C PRO A 132 -27.11 -5.15 32.07
N ALA A 133 -27.62 -4.45 33.10
CA ALA A 133 -27.66 -4.92 34.48
C ALA A 133 -28.70 -6.03 34.73
N SER A 134 -28.40 -7.26 34.31
CA SER A 134 -29.13 -8.47 34.69
C SER A 134 -28.80 -8.85 36.14
N GLN A 135 -29.83 -8.95 37.00
CA GLN A 135 -29.65 -9.33 38.41
C GLN A 135 -29.50 -10.85 38.57
N GLN A 136 -28.34 -11.38 38.20
CA GLN A 136 -27.91 -12.69 38.68
C GLN A 136 -27.31 -12.58 40.09
N VAL A 137 -27.58 -13.59 40.93
CA VAL A 137 -27.00 -13.69 42.28
C VAL A 137 -25.59 -14.26 42.16
N ILE A 138 -24.60 -13.37 42.00
CA ILE A 138 -23.19 -13.75 41.90
C ILE A 138 -22.68 -14.19 43.28
N ASP A 139 -22.03 -15.35 43.34
CA ASP A 139 -21.31 -15.78 44.53
C ASP A 139 -20.01 -14.95 44.68
N LEU A 140 -19.89 -14.25 45.82
CA LEU A 140 -18.69 -13.45 46.12
C LEU A 140 -17.48 -14.33 46.43
N GLU A 141 -17.65 -15.61 46.78
CA GLU A 141 -16.53 -16.53 47.02
C GLU A 141 -15.92 -17.04 45.72
N GLU A 142 -16.72 -17.43 44.72
CA GLU A 142 -16.20 -17.74 43.38
C GLU A 142 -15.53 -16.50 42.73
N LEU A 143 -16.17 -15.33 42.84
CA LEU A 143 -15.66 -14.09 42.25
C LEU A 143 -14.31 -13.66 42.86
N GLU A 144 -14.09 -13.89 44.16
CA GLU A 144 -12.82 -13.55 44.82
C GLU A 144 -11.66 -14.46 44.41
N VAL A 145 -11.93 -15.76 44.25
CA VAL A 145 -10.95 -16.73 43.73
C VAL A 145 -10.56 -16.33 42.30
N ARG A 146 -11.54 -16.19 41.41
CA ARG A 146 -11.30 -15.84 40.00
C ARG A 146 -10.66 -14.48 39.81
N SER A 147 -11.06 -13.46 40.59
CA SER A 147 -10.40 -12.15 40.57
C SER A 147 -8.97 -12.19 41.12
N SER A 148 -8.60 -13.20 41.90
CA SER A 148 -7.23 -13.38 42.42
C SER A 148 -6.36 -14.16 41.45
N GLU A 149 -6.92 -15.15 40.77
CA GLU A 149 -6.29 -15.87 39.65
C GLU A 149 -5.96 -14.89 38.52
N HIS A 150 -6.93 -14.11 38.04
CA HIS A 150 -6.71 -13.10 37.00
C HIS A 150 -5.78 -11.94 37.43
N GLU A 151 -5.67 -11.62 38.72
CA GLU A 151 -4.63 -10.67 39.21
C GLU A 151 -3.24 -11.29 39.07
N ALA A 152 -3.06 -12.55 39.48
CA ALA A 152 -1.78 -13.25 39.35
C ALA A 152 -1.37 -13.44 37.88
N GLU A 153 -2.31 -13.84 37.02
CA GLU A 153 -2.10 -13.98 35.56
C GLU A 153 -1.67 -12.67 34.91
N LEU A 154 -2.38 -11.57 35.17
CA LEU A 154 -2.03 -10.26 34.60
C LEU A 154 -0.73 -9.67 35.19
N LEU A 155 -0.35 -10.03 36.41
CA LEU A 155 0.96 -9.66 36.96
C LEU A 155 2.09 -10.49 36.33
N GLU A 156 1.90 -11.79 36.12
CA GLU A 156 2.86 -12.65 35.41
C GLU A 156 3.02 -12.20 33.95
N MET A 157 1.92 -11.92 33.26
CA MET A 157 1.92 -11.44 31.87
C MET A 157 2.59 -10.07 31.74
N ASN A 158 2.33 -9.13 32.66
CA ASN A 158 2.99 -7.83 32.66
C ASN A 158 4.50 -7.94 32.94
N ALA A 159 4.92 -8.77 33.90
CA ALA A 159 6.34 -9.00 34.16
C ALA A 159 7.07 -9.65 32.96
N ASN A 160 6.41 -10.59 32.28
CA ASN A 160 6.93 -11.20 31.06
C ASN A 160 7.02 -10.20 29.90
N SER A 161 5.98 -9.38 29.69
CA SER A 161 5.95 -8.34 28.64
C SER A 161 6.97 -7.23 28.89
N GLU A 162 7.15 -6.80 30.15
CA GLU A 162 8.17 -5.82 30.51
C GLU A 162 9.59 -6.36 30.27
N LYS A 163 9.86 -7.60 30.69
CA LYS A 163 11.12 -8.30 30.42
C LYS A 163 11.38 -8.44 28.91
N LEU A 164 10.37 -8.81 28.13
CA LEU A 164 10.45 -8.90 26.66
C LEU A 164 10.83 -7.55 26.04
N ARG A 165 10.17 -6.47 26.47
CA ARG A 165 10.43 -5.10 26.04
C ARG A 165 11.84 -4.62 26.44
N GLN A 166 12.32 -4.99 27.62
CA GLN A 166 13.69 -4.69 28.07
C GLN A 166 14.73 -5.38 27.16
N THR A 167 14.64 -6.70 26.97
CA THR A 167 15.56 -7.45 26.09
C THR A 167 15.50 -6.99 24.64
N TYR A 168 14.33 -6.66 24.11
CA TYR A 168 14.18 -6.07 22.78
C TYR A 168 14.90 -4.70 22.66
N ASN A 169 14.73 -3.82 23.66
CA ASN A 169 15.41 -2.52 23.69
C ASN A 169 16.92 -2.67 23.80
N GLU A 170 17.43 -3.62 24.59
CA GLU A 170 18.86 -3.93 24.70
C GLU A 170 19.45 -4.42 23.36
N LEU A 171 18.75 -5.29 22.63
CA LEU A 171 19.15 -5.75 21.30
C LEU A 171 19.11 -4.63 20.26
N LEU A 172 18.12 -3.73 20.34
CA LEU A 172 18.02 -2.55 19.48
C LEU A 172 19.16 -1.56 19.74
N GLU A 173 19.47 -1.27 21.00
CA GLU A 173 20.64 -0.47 21.39
C GLU A 173 21.94 -1.11 20.88
N PHE A 174 22.11 -2.42 21.05
CA PHE A 174 23.31 -3.12 20.60
C PHE A 174 23.46 -3.11 19.07
N LYS A 175 22.37 -3.33 18.31
CA LYS A 175 22.32 -3.18 16.84
C LYS A 175 22.78 -1.78 16.41
N LEU A 176 22.27 -0.73 17.06
CA LEU A 176 22.64 0.65 16.76
C LEU A 176 24.12 0.92 17.06
N VAL A 177 24.64 0.42 18.18
CA VAL A 177 26.06 0.53 18.52
C VAL A 177 26.94 -0.20 17.50
N LEU A 178 26.63 -1.45 17.15
CA LEU A 178 27.39 -2.23 16.16
C LEU A 178 27.46 -1.54 14.79
N LEU A 179 26.34 -0.97 14.32
CA LEU A 179 26.28 -0.29 13.02
C LEU A 179 27.07 1.03 12.98
N LYS A 180 27.04 1.83 14.05
CA LYS A 180 27.75 3.12 14.08
C LYS A 180 29.23 2.99 14.49
N ALA A 181 29.56 2.07 15.42
CA ALA A 181 30.92 1.90 15.94
C ALA A 181 31.90 1.40 14.88
N GLY A 182 31.47 0.54 13.94
CA GLY A 182 32.33 0.04 12.85
C GLY A 182 32.93 1.18 12.00
N GLY A 183 32.13 2.19 11.66
CA GLY A 183 32.61 3.37 10.93
C GLY A 183 33.70 4.14 11.68
N PHE A 184 33.59 4.24 13.01
CA PHE A 184 34.61 4.89 13.84
C PHE A 184 35.90 4.08 14.00
N LEU A 185 35.80 2.75 14.08
CA LEU A 185 36.96 1.87 14.18
C LEU A 185 37.77 1.85 12.88
N VAL A 186 37.10 1.75 11.72
CA VAL A 186 37.75 1.81 10.39
C VAL A 186 38.40 3.19 10.16
N ALA A 187 37.72 4.28 10.53
CA ALA A 187 38.29 5.63 10.43
C ALA A 187 39.55 5.81 11.31
N ALA A 188 39.56 5.22 12.52
CA ALA A 188 40.72 5.26 13.41
C ALA A 188 41.91 4.44 12.87
N GLN A 189 41.66 3.27 12.29
CA GLN A 189 42.70 2.43 11.68
C GLN A 189 43.32 3.10 10.44
N ASN A 190 42.51 3.70 9.56
CA ASN A 190 42.99 4.41 8.37
C ASN A 190 43.89 5.63 8.68
N HIS A 191 43.79 6.21 9.89
CA HIS A 191 44.68 7.29 10.34
C HIS A 191 45.98 6.81 11.01
N ALA A 192 46.14 5.50 11.26
CA ALA A 192 47.23 4.95 12.07
C ALA A 192 48.39 4.33 11.28
N VAL A 193 48.31 4.25 9.94
CA VAL A 193 49.24 3.47 9.10
C VAL A 193 49.87 4.29 7.97
N PRO A 194 51.18 4.59 8.02
CA PRO A 194 51.98 4.93 6.84
C PRO A 194 52.24 3.67 5.99
N PRO A 195 52.34 3.77 4.65
CA PRO A 195 52.41 2.60 3.78
C PRO A 195 53.85 2.07 3.61
N GLU A 196 54.24 1.02 4.36
CA GLU A 196 55.44 0.23 4.09
C GLU A 196 55.17 -1.28 4.05
N THR A 197 55.15 -1.82 2.82
CA THR A 197 55.51 -3.18 2.34
C THR A 197 54.98 -4.46 3.02
N GLU A 198 54.55 -5.39 2.15
CA GLU A 198 54.09 -6.75 2.45
C GLU A 198 55.21 -7.69 2.95
N LEU A 199 54.86 -8.73 3.72
CA LEU A 199 55.58 -10.02 3.72
C LEU A 199 54.75 -11.19 4.33
N VAL A 200 54.05 -11.91 3.44
CA VAL A 200 53.89 -13.38 3.37
C VAL A 200 53.66 -14.21 4.67
N GLU A 201 52.39 -14.56 4.90
CA GLU A 201 51.84 -15.94 5.00
C GLU A 201 52.27 -16.97 6.09
N ASN A 202 51.31 -17.87 6.44
CA ASN A 202 51.38 -19.05 7.34
C ASN A 202 51.26 -18.70 8.85
N ILE A 203 50.56 -19.45 9.72
CA ILE A 203 50.40 -20.92 9.83
C ILE A 203 48.94 -21.33 10.22
N TYR A 204 48.54 -22.56 9.87
CA TYR A 204 47.24 -23.19 10.18
C TYR A 204 47.09 -23.72 11.63
N SER A 205 45.86 -24.15 11.97
CA SER A 205 45.48 -25.08 13.05
C SER A 205 45.27 -24.53 14.48
N LYS A 206 43.99 -24.33 14.83
CA LYS A 206 43.30 -25.30 15.71
C LYS A 206 41.79 -25.34 15.43
N LYS A 207 41.13 -26.37 15.96
CA LYS A 207 39.71 -26.71 15.73
C LYS A 207 39.00 -26.86 17.09
N ASP A 208 37.69 -26.63 17.06
CA ASP A 208 36.63 -27.08 18.00
C ASP A 208 36.82 -26.88 19.52
N ASP A 209 35.93 -26.08 20.12
CA ASP A 209 35.04 -26.56 21.21
C ASP A 209 33.87 -25.56 21.44
N GLU A 210 32.70 -26.06 21.84
CA GLU A 210 31.55 -25.24 22.23
C GLU A 210 31.47 -25.05 23.75
N SER A 211 31.34 -23.80 24.21
CA SER A 211 30.64 -23.51 25.47
C SER A 211 30.26 -22.03 25.56
N VAL A 212 28.98 -21.73 25.74
CA VAL A 212 28.52 -20.39 26.12
C VAL A 212 28.72 -20.23 27.62
N PHE A 213 29.49 -19.23 28.04
CA PHE A 213 29.52 -18.79 29.44
C PHE A 213 29.64 -17.28 29.59
N LEU A 214 29.01 -16.75 30.64
CA LEU A 214 29.03 -15.34 30.99
C LEU A 214 30.31 -14.99 31.78
N LEU A 215 30.81 -13.77 31.57
CA LEU A 215 31.76 -13.07 32.44
C LEU A 215 33.17 -13.68 32.63
N GLU A 216 33.96 -13.80 31.56
CA GLU A 216 35.42 -13.60 31.66
C GLU A 216 36.03 -13.07 30.35
N GLN A 217 37.12 -12.29 30.43
CA GLN A 217 37.80 -11.72 29.26
C GLN A 217 39.03 -12.57 28.88
N PRO A 218 39.09 -13.19 27.68
CA PRO A 218 40.35 -13.71 27.16
C PRO A 218 41.24 -12.54 26.70
N GLU A 219 42.44 -12.39 27.28
CA GLU A 219 43.38 -11.33 26.91
C GLU A 219 44.07 -11.63 25.56
N SER A 220 43.45 -11.25 24.44
CA SER A 220 44.12 -11.20 23.14
C SER A 220 45.04 -9.97 23.05
N SER A 221 46.34 -10.19 22.92
CA SER A 221 47.37 -9.15 22.93
C SER A 221 47.45 -8.35 21.61
N SER A 222 46.79 -7.18 21.57
CA SER A 222 46.86 -6.29 20.41
C SER A 222 48.19 -5.49 20.37
N LYS A 223 48.84 -5.46 19.20
CA LYS A 223 50.06 -4.67 18.94
C LYS A 223 49.76 -3.18 18.65
N ALA A 224 48.90 -2.55 19.46
CA ALA A 224 48.73 -1.10 19.51
C ALA A 224 48.16 -0.69 20.89
N GLY A 225 48.78 0.30 21.54
CA GLY A 225 48.47 0.67 22.94
C GLY A 225 47.16 1.43 23.19
N LEU A 226 46.18 1.34 22.27
CA LEU A 226 44.90 2.04 22.32
C LEU A 226 43.77 1.02 22.53
N ARG A 227 43.10 1.11 23.67
CA ARG A 227 41.87 0.36 23.99
C ARG A 227 40.67 1.29 23.81
N PHE A 228 39.48 0.74 23.56
CA PHE A 228 38.26 1.53 23.45
C PHE A 228 37.10 0.96 24.27
N ILE A 229 36.11 1.81 24.54
CA ILE A 229 34.79 1.47 25.08
C ILE A 229 33.75 2.09 24.15
N SER A 230 32.73 1.32 23.80
CA SER A 230 31.61 1.73 22.97
C SER A 230 30.29 1.59 23.71
N GLY A 231 29.32 2.44 23.40
CA GLY A 231 28.04 2.45 24.09
C GLY A 231 27.08 3.48 23.54
N ILE A 232 25.97 3.67 24.24
CA ILE A 232 24.89 4.56 23.88
C ILE A 232 24.38 5.34 25.10
N ILE A 233 23.97 6.58 24.89
CA ILE A 233 23.53 7.51 25.95
C ILE A 233 22.41 8.42 25.43
N CYS A 234 21.51 8.87 26.30
CA CYS A 234 20.51 9.87 25.93
C CYS A 234 21.20 11.19 25.50
N LYS A 235 20.81 11.72 24.34
CA LYS A 235 21.37 12.92 23.68
C LYS A 235 21.37 14.16 24.59
N SER A 236 20.41 14.25 25.52
CA SER A 236 20.31 15.31 26.53
C SER A 236 21.44 15.33 27.57
N LYS A 237 22.14 14.21 27.79
CA LYS A 237 23.25 14.08 28.76
C LYS A 237 24.65 14.20 28.12
N GLU A 238 24.72 14.03 26.80
CA GLU A 238 25.92 13.94 25.94
C GLU A 238 27.01 14.98 26.29
N LEU A 239 26.69 16.28 26.18
CA LEU A 239 27.62 17.38 26.42
C LEU A 239 28.16 17.46 27.86
N THR A 240 27.44 16.91 28.84
CA THR A 240 27.90 16.85 30.23
C THR A 240 28.79 15.63 30.47
N PHE A 241 28.46 14.51 29.82
CA PHE A 241 29.21 13.25 29.84
C PHE A 241 30.60 13.42 29.21
N GLU A 242 30.69 13.98 28.00
CA GLU A 242 31.96 14.29 27.32
C GLU A 242 32.87 15.15 28.21
N ARG A 243 32.35 16.26 28.74
CA ARG A 243 33.10 17.19 29.62
C ARG A 243 33.58 16.51 30.89
N MET A 244 32.84 15.53 31.42
CA MET A 244 33.25 14.77 32.60
C MET A 244 34.34 13.73 32.26
N LEU A 245 34.23 13.03 31.13
CA LEU A 245 35.27 12.14 30.62
C LEU A 245 36.58 12.90 30.39
N PHE A 246 36.54 14.02 29.65
CA PHE A 246 37.71 14.86 29.37
C PHE A 246 38.41 15.35 30.65
N ARG A 247 37.64 15.79 31.65
CA ARG A 247 38.18 16.20 32.96
C ARG A 247 38.81 15.02 33.73
N ALA A 248 38.19 13.84 33.71
CA ALA A 248 38.67 12.66 34.43
C ALA A 248 39.93 12.02 33.84
N THR A 249 40.11 12.10 32.52
CA THR A 249 41.29 11.63 31.77
C THR A 249 42.36 12.70 31.58
N ARG A 250 42.09 13.95 31.96
CA ARG A 250 42.93 15.14 31.69
C ARG A 250 43.17 15.40 30.18
N GLY A 251 42.15 15.13 29.36
CA GLY A 251 42.21 15.25 27.90
C GLY A 251 42.87 14.08 27.16
N ASN A 252 43.38 13.07 27.87
CA ASN A 252 44.04 11.90 27.28
C ASN A 252 43.01 10.82 26.83
N MET A 253 42.03 11.21 26.02
CA MET A 253 41.08 10.33 25.33
C MET A 253 40.60 10.97 24.03
N PHE A 254 40.19 10.13 23.08
CA PHE A 254 39.45 10.57 21.89
C PHE A 254 38.00 10.08 22.01
N PHE A 255 37.05 10.95 21.67
CA PHE A 255 35.62 10.70 21.83
C PHE A 255 34.92 10.93 20.49
N ASN A 256 34.46 9.84 19.89
CA ASN A 256 33.68 9.87 18.65
C ASN A 256 32.20 9.64 18.99
N GLN A 257 31.30 10.36 18.33
CA GLN A 257 29.85 10.23 18.55
C GLN A 257 29.05 10.33 17.25
N ALA A 258 27.94 9.60 17.17
CA ALA A 258 26.94 9.72 16.13
C ALA A 258 25.52 9.58 16.71
N PRO A 259 24.53 10.37 16.26
CA PRO A 259 23.13 10.12 16.60
C PRO A 259 22.71 8.73 16.08
N ALA A 260 21.88 8.02 16.86
CA ALA A 260 21.30 6.76 16.41
C ALA A 260 20.50 6.96 15.11
N GLY A 261 19.63 7.98 15.10
CA GLY A 261 18.69 8.32 14.02
C GLY A 261 17.27 7.83 14.28
N GLU A 262 17.10 6.88 15.21
CA GLU A 262 15.82 6.36 15.70
C GLU A 262 15.62 6.84 17.16
N GLN A 263 14.38 7.15 17.54
CA GLN A 263 14.02 7.34 18.96
C GLN A 263 13.84 5.96 19.60
N VAL A 264 14.42 5.76 20.78
CA VAL A 264 14.38 4.47 21.50
C VAL A 264 13.74 4.69 22.85
N MET A 265 12.78 3.82 23.22
CA MET A 265 12.17 3.86 24.54
C MET A 265 13.24 3.73 25.64
N ASP A 266 13.21 4.63 26.62
CA ASP A 266 14.06 4.53 27.79
C ASP A 266 13.43 3.55 28.81
N PRO A 267 14.14 2.49 29.25
CA PRO A 267 13.54 1.46 30.10
C PRO A 267 13.16 1.94 31.51
N VAL A 268 13.58 3.13 31.94
CA VAL A 268 13.30 3.67 33.29
C VAL A 268 12.17 4.70 33.29
N SER A 269 12.09 5.56 32.27
CA SER A 269 11.04 6.57 32.12
C SER A 269 9.86 6.14 31.24
N GLY A 270 10.06 5.17 30.34
CA GLY A 270 9.05 4.75 29.37
C GLY A 270 8.84 5.73 28.20
N GLU A 271 9.53 6.87 28.19
CA GLU A 271 9.45 7.88 27.13
C GLU A 271 10.29 7.46 25.91
N MET A 272 9.91 7.93 24.71
CA MET A 272 10.70 7.78 23.49
C MET A 272 11.80 8.85 23.44
N VAL A 273 13.07 8.43 23.58
CA VAL A 273 14.20 9.36 23.77
C VAL A 273 15.18 9.25 22.60
N GLU A 274 15.67 10.40 22.12
CA GLU A 274 16.82 10.42 21.19
C GLU A 274 18.10 9.95 21.90
N LYS A 275 18.75 8.92 21.33
CA LYS A 275 20.00 8.37 21.86
C LYS A 275 21.17 8.58 20.87
N THR A 276 22.36 8.80 21.43
CA THR A 276 23.63 9.01 20.72
C THR A 276 24.55 7.84 21.01
N VAL A 277 25.09 7.20 19.97
CA VAL A 277 26.14 6.18 20.07
C VAL A 277 27.50 6.87 20.22
N PHE A 278 28.33 6.40 21.14
CA PHE A 278 29.67 6.92 21.38
C PHE A 278 30.74 5.81 21.36
N VAL A 279 31.97 6.20 21.02
CA VAL A 279 33.18 5.38 21.14
C VAL A 279 34.28 6.23 21.79
N VAL A 280 34.81 5.75 22.92
CA VAL A 280 35.89 6.40 23.70
C VAL A 280 37.17 5.60 23.53
N PHE A 281 38.19 6.16 22.88
CA PHE A 281 39.53 5.60 22.81
C PHE A 281 40.40 6.14 23.95
N PHE A 282 41.14 5.26 24.62
CA PHE A 282 41.99 5.60 25.76
C PHE A 282 43.23 4.69 25.81
N SER A 283 44.20 5.06 26.66
CA SER A 283 45.32 4.19 27.01
C SER A 283 45.44 4.04 28.52
N GLY A 284 45.90 2.87 28.97
CA GLY A 284 46.04 2.50 30.38
C GLY A 284 44.75 2.05 31.06
N GLU A 285 44.87 1.09 31.96
CA GLU A 285 43.73 0.46 32.65
C GLU A 285 43.08 1.33 33.72
N GLN A 286 43.86 2.23 34.34
CA GLN A 286 43.29 3.24 35.23
C GLN A 286 42.35 4.22 34.51
N ALA A 287 42.44 4.35 33.18
CA ALA A 287 41.46 5.08 32.38
C ALA A 287 40.19 4.24 32.17
N LYS A 288 40.30 2.97 31.72
CA LYS A 288 39.19 1.99 31.61
C LYS A 288 38.26 2.06 32.83
N ASN A 289 38.84 1.92 34.02
CA ASN A 289 38.11 1.84 35.29
C ASN A 289 37.52 3.18 35.77
N LYS A 290 37.99 4.32 35.25
CA LYS A 290 37.34 5.64 35.45
C LYS A 290 36.20 5.85 34.47
N ILE A 291 36.43 5.54 33.18
CA ILE A 291 35.45 5.70 32.11
C ILE A 291 34.20 4.85 32.41
N LEU A 292 34.37 3.56 32.73
CA LEU A 292 33.24 2.67 33.07
C LEU A 292 32.39 3.20 34.25
N LYS A 293 33.03 3.75 35.29
CA LYS A 293 32.32 4.36 36.43
C LYS A 293 31.56 5.64 36.04
N ILE A 294 32.06 6.39 35.06
CA ILE A 294 31.35 7.57 34.52
C ILE A 294 30.18 7.13 33.64
N CYS A 295 30.32 6.08 32.81
CA CYS A 295 29.22 5.49 32.06
C CYS A 295 28.08 5.04 32.98
N GLN A 296 28.41 4.28 34.04
CA GLN A 296 27.45 3.84 35.05
C GLN A 296 26.76 5.03 35.76
N ALA A 297 27.52 6.06 36.16
CA ALA A 297 26.97 7.22 36.85
C ALA A 297 26.02 8.09 35.98
N PHE A 298 26.12 8.02 34.66
CA PHE A 298 25.24 8.75 33.74
C PHE A 298 24.04 7.91 33.23
N GLY A 299 24.07 6.59 33.44
CA GLY A 299 23.12 5.65 32.86
C GLY A 299 23.36 5.42 31.36
N ALA A 300 24.62 5.21 30.97
CA ALA A 300 25.00 4.89 29.59
C ALA A 300 25.25 3.38 29.43
N SER A 301 24.51 2.73 28.54
CA SER A 301 24.67 1.32 28.20
C SER A 301 25.97 1.11 27.42
N CYS A 302 26.87 0.27 27.92
CA CYS A 302 28.13 -0.07 27.24
C CYS A 302 28.04 -1.47 26.61
N TYR A 303 28.39 -1.57 25.33
CA TYR A 303 28.30 -2.81 24.56
C TYR A 303 29.65 -3.20 23.94
N PRO A 304 30.04 -4.48 23.99
CA PRO A 304 31.30 -4.95 23.40
C PRO A 304 31.19 -5.01 21.87
N VAL A 305 32.14 -4.38 21.17
CA VAL A 305 32.26 -4.45 19.70
C VAL A 305 33.61 -5.08 19.36
N PRO A 306 33.67 -6.16 18.56
CA PRO A 306 34.94 -6.76 18.13
C PRO A 306 35.79 -5.80 17.28
N GLU A 307 37.11 -5.87 17.41
CA GLU A 307 38.06 -5.16 16.52
C GLU A 307 38.11 -5.74 15.09
N GLU A 308 37.65 -6.99 14.93
CA GLU A 308 37.72 -7.72 13.66
C GLU A 308 36.39 -7.60 12.90
N ASN A 309 36.43 -6.99 11.71
CA ASN A 309 35.25 -6.69 10.89
C ASN A 309 34.43 -7.96 10.53
N SER A 310 35.10 -9.11 10.33
CA SER A 310 34.47 -10.42 10.14
C SER A 310 33.50 -10.78 11.27
N LYS A 311 33.97 -10.69 12.52
CA LYS A 311 33.22 -10.98 13.75
C LYS A 311 32.16 -9.92 14.01
N GLN A 312 32.45 -8.65 13.71
CA GLN A 312 31.45 -7.58 13.78
C GLN A 312 30.29 -7.81 12.79
N MET A 313 30.58 -8.25 11.55
CA MET A 313 29.55 -8.61 10.58
C MET A 313 28.73 -9.84 11.01
N GLN A 314 29.38 -10.88 11.57
CA GLN A 314 28.69 -12.05 12.13
C GLN A 314 27.74 -11.64 13.27
N LEU A 315 28.26 -10.95 14.28
CA LEU A 315 27.48 -10.52 15.46
C LEU A 315 26.34 -9.56 15.07
N THR A 316 26.53 -8.73 14.05
CA THR A 316 25.46 -7.90 13.48
C THR A 316 24.37 -8.72 12.79
N ARG A 317 24.68 -9.89 12.20
CA ARG A 317 23.66 -10.82 11.66
C ARG A 317 22.92 -11.54 12.77
N GLU A 318 23.62 -11.99 13.81
CA GLU A 318 23.03 -12.65 14.98
C GLU A 318 22.05 -11.74 15.72
N VAL A 319 22.44 -10.49 16.00
CA VAL A 319 21.55 -9.47 16.61
C VAL A 319 20.37 -9.11 15.69
N LYS A 320 20.57 -9.07 14.36
CA LYS A 320 19.46 -8.91 13.40
C LYS A 320 18.48 -10.10 13.44
N LYS A 321 18.99 -11.34 13.53
CA LYS A 321 18.16 -12.55 13.64
C LYS A 321 17.33 -12.53 14.92
N GLU A 322 17.96 -12.30 16.07
CA GLU A 322 17.25 -12.23 17.37
C GLU A 322 16.19 -11.12 17.37
N LYS A 323 16.50 -9.91 16.86
CA LYS A 323 15.48 -8.86 16.75
C LYS A 323 14.28 -9.32 15.90
N GLY A 324 14.53 -9.96 14.75
CA GLY A 324 13.47 -10.49 13.89
C GLY A 324 12.62 -11.56 14.57
N VAL A 325 13.20 -12.40 15.43
CA VAL A 325 12.44 -13.35 16.25
C VAL A 325 11.51 -12.61 17.22
N TYR A 326 11.98 -11.56 17.90
CA TYR A 326 11.12 -10.75 18.79
C TYR A 326 10.06 -9.93 18.05
N ASP A 327 10.39 -9.35 16.90
CA ASP A 327 9.42 -8.67 16.02
C ASP A 327 8.30 -9.63 15.58
N THR A 328 8.66 -10.88 15.27
CA THR A 328 7.70 -11.93 14.88
C THR A 328 6.87 -12.43 16.07
N LEU A 329 7.49 -12.64 17.25
CA LEU A 329 6.79 -13.03 18.47
C LEU A 329 5.74 -11.99 18.88
N ASN A 330 5.97 -10.70 18.61
CA ASN A 330 5.00 -9.65 18.86
C ASN A 330 3.74 -9.77 17.99
N MET A 331 3.80 -10.31 16.77
CA MET A 331 2.63 -10.48 15.90
C MET A 331 1.66 -11.57 16.38
N LEU A 332 2.13 -12.46 17.27
CA LEU A 332 1.32 -13.54 17.85
C LEU A 332 0.45 -13.01 19.00
N ASN A 333 -0.78 -13.52 19.10
CA ASN A 333 -1.66 -13.23 20.24
C ASN A 333 -1.34 -14.16 21.42
N PHE A 334 -1.56 -13.72 22.66
CA PHE A 334 -1.24 -14.48 23.88
C PHE A 334 -2.51 -15.03 24.53
N ASP A 335 -2.73 -16.35 24.44
CA ASP A 335 -3.81 -17.03 25.16
C ASP A 335 -3.40 -17.29 26.62
N VAL A 336 -3.80 -16.36 27.48
CA VAL A 336 -3.62 -16.41 28.94
C VAL A 336 -4.08 -17.75 29.52
N THR A 337 -5.20 -18.30 29.03
CA THR A 337 -5.85 -19.48 29.60
C THR A 337 -5.08 -20.79 29.37
N LYS A 338 -4.17 -20.80 28.40
CA LYS A 338 -3.38 -21.99 28.02
C LYS A 338 -1.87 -21.80 28.11
N LYS A 339 -1.40 -20.57 28.42
CA LYS A 339 0.02 -20.17 28.33
C LYS A 339 0.64 -20.52 26.96
N CYS A 340 -0.12 -20.24 25.91
CA CYS A 340 0.27 -20.45 24.51
C CYS A 340 0.18 -19.15 23.71
N LEU A 341 1.05 -19.01 22.72
CA LEU A 341 0.91 -18.02 21.66
C LEU A 341 0.07 -18.61 20.52
N VAL A 342 -0.83 -17.80 19.96
CA VAL A 342 -1.66 -18.16 18.80
C VAL A 342 -1.32 -17.21 17.65
N GLY A 343 -0.92 -17.76 16.52
CA GLY A 343 -0.67 -17.02 15.29
C GLY A 343 -1.47 -17.58 14.13
N GLU A 344 -1.85 -16.71 13.21
CA GLU A 344 -2.42 -17.09 11.91
C GLU A 344 -1.48 -16.62 10.80
N GLY A 345 -1.35 -17.41 9.75
CA GLY A 345 -0.47 -17.06 8.64
C GLY A 345 -0.73 -17.87 7.38
N TRP A 346 -0.28 -17.34 6.25
CA TRP A 346 -0.35 -18.01 4.96
C TRP A 346 0.93 -18.79 4.71
N CYS A 347 0.82 -20.07 4.35
CA CYS A 347 1.94 -20.87 3.86
C CYS A 347 1.59 -21.59 2.55
N PRO A 348 2.57 -21.85 1.67
CA PRO A 348 2.34 -22.72 0.51
C PRO A 348 1.96 -24.14 0.95
N THR A 349 1.03 -24.75 0.24
CA THR A 349 0.49 -26.08 0.57
C THR A 349 1.58 -27.16 0.53
N PHE A 350 2.60 -27.01 -0.32
CA PHE A 350 3.78 -27.89 -0.36
C PHE A 350 4.72 -27.72 0.86
N ALA A 351 4.68 -26.57 1.56
CA ALA A 351 5.57 -26.26 2.67
C ALA A 351 5.05 -26.80 4.02
N LYS A 352 3.75 -27.11 4.13
CA LYS A 352 3.12 -27.70 5.32
C LYS A 352 3.92 -28.83 5.99
N PRO A 353 4.44 -29.87 5.29
CA PRO A 353 5.24 -30.91 5.93
C PRO A 353 6.56 -30.38 6.50
N GLN A 354 7.27 -29.50 5.77
CA GLN A 354 8.54 -28.91 6.21
C GLN A 354 8.35 -28.02 7.44
N ILE A 355 7.24 -27.27 7.48
CA ILE A 355 6.87 -26.45 8.64
C ILE A 355 6.55 -27.34 9.85
N LYS A 356 5.79 -28.43 9.67
CA LYS A 356 5.50 -29.39 10.76
C LYS A 356 6.77 -30.03 11.32
N GLU A 357 7.66 -30.51 10.45
CA GLU A 357 8.96 -31.08 10.83
C GLU A 357 9.81 -30.08 11.65
N ALA A 358 9.86 -28.81 11.24
CA ALA A 358 10.56 -27.76 11.99
C ALA A 358 9.92 -27.45 13.37
N LEU A 359 8.59 -27.52 13.48
CA LEU A 359 7.87 -27.33 14.76
C LEU A 359 8.03 -28.54 15.70
N GLU A 360 8.10 -29.76 15.15
CA GLU A 360 8.44 -30.97 15.91
C GLU A 360 9.88 -30.89 16.45
N HIS A 361 10.85 -30.49 15.61
CA HIS A 361 12.22 -30.21 16.06
C HIS A 361 12.30 -29.10 17.12
N ALA A 362 11.53 -28.02 16.99
CA ALA A 362 11.43 -26.97 18.00
C ALA A 362 10.96 -27.51 19.35
N THR A 363 9.91 -28.34 19.34
CA THR A 363 9.32 -28.99 20.51
C THR A 363 10.35 -29.90 21.20
N ILE A 364 11.00 -30.78 20.43
CA ILE A 364 12.00 -31.73 20.93
C ILE A 364 13.19 -30.99 21.57
N HIS A 365 13.77 -30.00 20.88
CA HIS A 365 14.93 -29.28 21.41
C HIS A 365 14.61 -28.46 22.67
N SER A 366 13.39 -27.92 22.80
CA SER A 366 12.94 -27.21 24.01
C SER A 366 12.53 -28.11 25.17
N ASN A 367 12.44 -29.44 25.00
CA ASN A 367 11.95 -30.38 26.02
C ASN A 367 10.56 -30.00 26.60
N SER A 368 9.72 -29.28 25.84
CA SER A 368 8.39 -28.89 26.32
C SER A 368 7.46 -30.10 26.34
N GLN A 369 6.60 -30.17 27.35
CA GLN A 369 5.67 -31.30 27.55
C GLN A 369 4.45 -31.22 26.63
N VAL A 370 4.19 -30.05 26.04
CA VAL A 370 3.08 -29.80 25.13
C VAL A 370 3.64 -29.61 23.72
N GLY A 371 3.08 -30.35 22.75
CA GLY A 371 3.45 -30.20 21.35
C GLY A 371 2.85 -28.94 20.72
N ILE A 372 3.57 -28.34 19.78
CA ILE A 372 3.04 -27.23 18.96
C ILE A 372 1.92 -27.77 18.07
N ILE A 373 0.76 -27.10 18.07
CA ILE A 373 -0.39 -27.48 17.24
C ILE A 373 -0.35 -26.68 15.95
N PHE A 374 -0.46 -27.36 14.81
CA PHE A 374 -0.57 -26.76 13.48
C PHE A 374 -1.90 -27.19 12.85
N HIS A 375 -2.80 -26.24 12.63
CA HIS A 375 -4.15 -26.46 12.10
C HIS A 375 -4.33 -25.72 10.78
N ASP A 376 -4.96 -26.37 9.79
CA ASP A 376 -5.35 -25.74 8.54
C ASP A 376 -6.69 -25.02 8.73
N MET A 377 -6.81 -23.78 8.25
CA MET A 377 -8.01 -22.94 8.41
C MET A 377 -8.64 -22.62 7.05
N ASP A 378 -9.97 -22.76 6.95
CA ASP A 378 -10.73 -22.21 5.82
C ASP A 378 -10.85 -20.68 5.96
N SER A 379 -10.56 -19.94 4.88
CA SER A 379 -10.63 -18.47 4.85
C SER A 379 -11.43 -17.97 3.65
N PHE A 380 -12.08 -16.82 3.84
CA PHE A 380 -12.75 -16.06 2.77
C PHE A 380 -11.90 -14.89 2.25
N GLU A 381 -10.74 -14.62 2.88
CA GLU A 381 -9.78 -13.60 2.42
C GLU A 381 -8.96 -14.13 1.23
N SER A 382 -8.60 -13.25 0.30
CA SER A 382 -7.74 -13.61 -0.83
C SER A 382 -6.30 -13.88 -0.38
N PRO A 383 -5.74 -15.08 -0.60
CA PRO A 383 -4.35 -15.37 -0.24
C PRO A 383 -3.31 -14.52 -1.00
N PRO A 384 -2.11 -14.34 -0.42
CA PRO A 384 -1.00 -13.66 -1.08
C PRO A 384 -0.45 -14.49 -2.26
N THR A 385 0.12 -13.82 -3.26
CA THR A 385 0.76 -14.47 -4.41
C THR A 385 2.20 -14.86 -4.12
N TYR A 386 2.52 -16.14 -4.30
CA TYR A 386 3.89 -16.64 -4.24
C TYR A 386 4.27 -17.34 -5.56
N PHE A 387 5.38 -16.93 -6.17
CA PHE A 387 5.95 -17.56 -7.37
C PHE A 387 7.32 -18.17 -7.03
N ARG A 388 7.53 -19.47 -7.32
CA ARG A 388 8.86 -20.08 -7.19
C ARG A 388 9.80 -19.60 -8.29
N THR A 389 10.59 -18.57 -8.02
CA THR A 389 11.64 -18.09 -8.94
C THR A 389 12.96 -18.84 -8.75
N ASN A 390 13.55 -19.34 -9.83
CA ASN A 390 14.97 -19.67 -9.85
C ASN A 390 15.83 -18.40 -10.09
N ARG A 391 17.16 -18.52 -9.92
CA ARG A 391 18.13 -17.41 -10.03
C ARG A 391 18.10 -16.65 -11.37
N PHE A 392 17.65 -17.29 -12.45
CA PHE A 392 17.52 -16.65 -13.76
C PHE A 392 16.15 -15.98 -13.92
N THR A 393 15.06 -16.63 -13.51
CA THR A 393 13.71 -16.06 -13.58
C THR A 393 13.46 -14.90 -12.60
N HIS A 394 14.18 -14.83 -11.48
CA HIS A 394 14.02 -13.79 -10.45
C HIS A 394 14.13 -12.37 -11.03
N ALA A 395 15.15 -12.11 -11.86
CA ALA A 395 15.35 -10.80 -12.47
C ALA A 395 14.20 -10.39 -13.42
N PHE A 396 13.58 -11.36 -14.11
CA PHE A 396 12.40 -11.10 -14.93
C PHE A 396 11.13 -10.93 -14.08
N GLN A 397 11.02 -11.64 -12.96
CA GLN A 397 9.92 -11.45 -12.00
C GLN A 397 9.98 -10.06 -11.34
N GLU A 398 11.16 -9.59 -10.91
CA GLU A 398 11.33 -8.22 -10.39
C GLU A 398 10.93 -7.14 -11.42
N ILE A 399 11.13 -7.38 -12.72
CA ILE A 399 10.69 -6.49 -13.81
C ILE A 399 9.16 -6.54 -14.01
N VAL A 400 8.49 -7.64 -13.66
CA VAL A 400 7.02 -7.76 -13.65
C VAL A 400 6.44 -7.07 -12.42
N ASP A 401 6.92 -7.44 -11.23
CA ASP A 401 6.39 -6.99 -9.94
C ASP A 401 6.53 -5.46 -9.77
N ALA A 402 7.54 -4.85 -10.41
CA ALA A 402 7.72 -3.40 -10.48
C ALA A 402 6.61 -2.64 -11.25
N TYR A 403 5.77 -3.34 -12.03
CA TYR A 403 4.55 -2.77 -12.63
C TYR A 403 3.34 -2.89 -11.68
N GLY A 404 3.25 -4.01 -10.96
CA GLY A 404 2.23 -4.33 -9.96
C GLY A 404 2.27 -5.81 -9.60
N VAL A 405 1.73 -6.19 -8.45
CA VAL A 405 1.72 -7.59 -7.99
C VAL A 405 0.52 -8.34 -8.58
N ALA A 406 0.73 -9.58 -8.98
CA ALA A 406 -0.30 -10.42 -9.60
C ALA A 406 -1.49 -10.68 -8.65
N ARG A 407 -2.60 -11.18 -9.18
CA ARG A 407 -3.69 -11.77 -8.38
C ARG A 407 -3.39 -13.24 -8.07
N TYR A 408 -3.99 -13.75 -7.01
CA TYR A 408 -3.87 -15.17 -6.65
C TYR A 408 -4.31 -16.08 -7.81
N GLN A 409 -3.48 -17.08 -8.09
CA GLN A 409 -3.58 -18.02 -9.22
C GLN A 409 -3.66 -17.36 -10.62
N GLU A 410 -3.39 -16.07 -10.80
CA GLU A 410 -3.34 -15.40 -12.12
C GLU A 410 -2.18 -15.92 -13.00
N ALA A 411 -2.33 -15.83 -14.33
CA ALA A 411 -1.30 -16.28 -15.27
C ALA A 411 -0.05 -15.38 -15.25
N ASN A 412 1.11 -15.95 -14.91
CA ASN A 412 2.36 -15.20 -14.72
C ASN A 412 2.94 -14.66 -16.06
N PRO A 413 3.03 -13.32 -16.25
CA PRO A 413 3.62 -12.75 -17.46
C PRO A 413 5.15 -12.90 -17.54
N ALA A 414 5.84 -13.21 -16.43
CA ALA A 414 7.30 -13.34 -16.40
C ALA A 414 7.81 -14.44 -17.34
N VAL A 415 7.14 -15.60 -17.36
CA VAL A 415 7.52 -16.77 -18.18
C VAL A 415 7.58 -16.42 -19.67
N TYR A 416 6.61 -15.64 -20.16
CA TYR A 416 6.58 -15.16 -21.53
C TYR A 416 7.62 -14.06 -21.76
N SER A 417 7.74 -13.14 -20.80
CA SER A 417 8.67 -12.01 -20.85
C SER A 417 10.13 -12.45 -20.97
N VAL A 418 10.53 -13.57 -20.36
CA VAL A 418 11.88 -14.19 -20.53
C VAL A 418 12.28 -14.32 -22.01
N ILE A 419 11.32 -14.60 -22.91
CA ILE A 419 11.57 -14.76 -24.35
C ILE A 419 11.19 -13.50 -25.13
N THR A 420 10.02 -12.92 -24.87
CA THR A 420 9.50 -11.80 -25.67
C THR A 420 10.23 -10.48 -25.40
N PHE A 421 10.76 -10.27 -24.19
CA PHE A 421 11.46 -9.03 -23.84
C PHE A 421 12.83 -8.90 -24.54
N PRO A 422 13.76 -9.88 -24.45
CA PRO A 422 15.01 -9.83 -25.22
C PRO A 422 14.78 -9.78 -26.73
N PHE A 423 13.73 -10.47 -27.23
CA PHE A 423 13.39 -10.47 -28.64
C PHE A 423 12.96 -9.08 -29.15
N LEU A 424 12.04 -8.38 -28.47
CA LEU A 424 11.66 -7.03 -28.87
C LEU A 424 12.84 -6.06 -28.77
N PHE A 425 13.64 -6.14 -27.70
CA PHE A 425 14.87 -5.35 -27.57
C PHE A 425 15.82 -5.59 -28.76
N ALA A 426 16.04 -6.84 -29.18
CA ALA A 426 16.89 -7.16 -30.32
C ALA A 426 16.37 -6.57 -31.65
N VAL A 427 15.04 -6.53 -31.86
CA VAL A 427 14.42 -5.87 -33.03
C VAL A 427 14.66 -4.35 -33.00
N MET A 428 14.60 -3.71 -31.83
CA MET A 428 14.90 -2.29 -31.66
C MET A 428 16.37 -1.96 -31.88
N PHE A 429 17.29 -2.78 -31.37
CA PHE A 429 18.72 -2.50 -31.38
C PHE A 429 19.40 -2.91 -32.70
N GLY A 430 19.07 -4.07 -33.26
CA GLY A 430 19.28 -4.40 -34.68
C GLY A 430 20.72 -4.42 -35.23
N ASP A 431 21.76 -4.44 -34.38
CA ASP A 431 23.17 -4.40 -34.80
C ASP A 431 23.99 -5.55 -34.20
N TRP A 432 24.68 -6.30 -35.08
CA TRP A 432 25.44 -7.50 -34.75
C TRP A 432 26.77 -7.19 -34.04
N GLY A 433 27.44 -6.10 -34.41
CA GLY A 433 28.72 -5.69 -33.80
C GLY A 433 28.49 -5.13 -32.40
N HIS A 434 27.48 -4.29 -32.23
CA HIS A 434 27.07 -3.80 -30.91
C HIS A 434 26.52 -4.93 -30.04
N GLY A 435 25.75 -5.87 -30.60
CA GLY A 435 25.29 -7.07 -29.91
C GLY A 435 26.43 -7.94 -29.37
N LEU A 436 27.49 -8.15 -30.15
CA LEU A 436 28.69 -8.88 -29.70
C LEU A 436 29.40 -8.15 -28.54
N CYS A 437 29.48 -6.82 -28.56
CA CYS A 437 30.03 -6.04 -27.44
C CYS A 437 29.19 -6.21 -26.15
N LEU A 438 27.86 -6.17 -26.24
CA LEU A 438 26.97 -6.42 -25.09
C LEU A 438 27.10 -7.86 -24.56
N LEU A 439 27.22 -8.85 -25.45
CA LEU A 439 27.47 -10.25 -25.09
C LEU A 439 28.80 -10.43 -24.33
N LEU A 440 29.88 -9.84 -24.84
CA LEU A 440 31.21 -9.90 -24.21
C LEU A 440 31.23 -9.23 -22.84
N GLY A 441 30.66 -8.02 -22.71
CA GLY A 441 30.55 -7.33 -21.41
C GLY A 441 29.75 -8.14 -20.38
N SER A 442 28.66 -8.77 -20.83
CA SER A 442 27.82 -9.61 -19.97
C SER A 442 28.52 -10.91 -19.55
N LEU A 443 29.23 -11.57 -20.47
CA LEU A 443 30.02 -12.76 -20.18
C LEU A 443 31.14 -12.47 -19.17
N ILE A 444 31.82 -11.33 -19.30
CA ILE A 444 32.83 -10.87 -18.33
C ILE A 444 32.22 -10.74 -16.93
N LEU A 445 31.01 -10.17 -16.81
CA LEU A 445 30.34 -9.97 -15.53
C LEU A 445 29.82 -11.30 -14.92
N ILE A 446 29.34 -12.24 -15.74
CA ILE A 446 28.99 -13.61 -15.32
C ILE A 446 30.23 -14.35 -14.80
N LEU A 447 31.37 -14.26 -15.50
CA LEU A 447 32.63 -14.89 -15.08
C LEU A 447 33.18 -14.30 -13.78
N HIS A 448 32.97 -13.00 -13.53
CA HIS A 448 33.41 -12.30 -12.32
C HIS A 448 32.40 -12.33 -11.16
N GLU A 449 31.22 -12.92 -11.36
CA GLU A 449 30.11 -12.91 -10.39
C GLU A 449 30.53 -13.35 -8.97
N LYS A 450 31.31 -14.44 -8.86
CA LYS A 450 31.82 -14.95 -7.57
C LYS A 450 32.82 -14.01 -6.88
N LYS A 451 33.46 -13.10 -7.62
CA LYS A 451 34.40 -12.09 -7.10
C LYS A 451 33.68 -10.77 -6.77
N LEU A 452 32.67 -10.41 -7.58
CA LEU A 452 31.81 -9.24 -7.38
C LEU A 452 30.85 -9.40 -6.19
N GLY A 453 30.39 -10.62 -5.90
CA GLY A 453 29.50 -10.92 -4.76
C GLY A 453 30.05 -10.61 -3.37
N SER A 454 31.30 -10.14 -3.25
CA SER A 454 31.92 -9.65 -2.01
C SER A 454 31.92 -8.13 -1.86
N GLN A 455 31.42 -7.36 -2.83
CA GLN A 455 31.37 -5.89 -2.78
C GLN A 455 29.94 -5.35 -2.83
N GLU A 456 29.73 -4.20 -2.18
CA GLU A 456 28.42 -3.64 -1.78
C GLU A 456 27.62 -2.99 -2.92
N MET A 457 27.91 -3.35 -4.18
CA MET A 457 27.29 -2.81 -5.41
C MET A 457 26.28 -3.79 -6.03
N ARG A 458 25.34 -4.28 -5.20
CA ARG A 458 24.40 -5.38 -5.57
C ARG A 458 23.08 -4.93 -6.21
N GLY A 459 22.89 -3.65 -6.55
CA GLY A 459 21.57 -3.17 -7.01
C GLY A 459 21.59 -1.98 -7.97
N ARG A 460 21.53 -2.28 -9.28
CA ARG A 460 20.75 -1.56 -10.33
C ARG A 460 21.08 -1.96 -11.78
N LEU A 461 22.15 -2.70 -12.04
CA LEU A 461 22.56 -3.05 -13.40
C LEU A 461 23.28 -4.42 -13.48
N MET A 462 22.53 -5.51 -13.65
CA MET A 462 22.95 -6.75 -14.34
C MET A 462 21.79 -7.77 -14.44
N HIS A 463 22.02 -8.90 -15.11
CA HIS A 463 21.16 -10.11 -15.19
C HIS A 463 19.97 -10.11 -16.18
N VAL A 464 20.15 -9.56 -17.39
CA VAL A 464 19.22 -9.76 -18.53
C VAL A 464 19.84 -10.57 -19.68
N VAL A 465 21.17 -10.55 -19.83
CA VAL A 465 21.84 -11.18 -20.97
C VAL A 465 22.24 -12.61 -20.64
N ASN A 466 21.45 -13.57 -21.14
CA ASN A 466 21.85 -14.96 -21.20
C ASN A 466 21.38 -15.59 -22.52
N PHE A 467 22.35 -15.90 -23.38
CA PHE A 467 22.29 -16.78 -24.55
C PHE A 467 21.39 -16.42 -25.75
N LEU A 468 22.03 -16.25 -26.91
CA LEU A 468 21.52 -16.68 -28.21
C LEU A 468 22.72 -17.05 -29.09
N LEU A 469 22.73 -18.26 -29.65
CA LEU A 469 23.86 -18.79 -30.41
C LEU A 469 23.37 -19.85 -31.40
N GLU A 470 23.49 -19.58 -32.70
CA GLU A 470 23.64 -20.58 -33.76
C GLU A 470 24.16 -19.89 -35.04
N LEU A 471 24.96 -20.60 -35.84
CA LEU A 471 25.58 -20.12 -37.08
C LEU A 471 24.96 -20.83 -38.28
N PRO A 472 24.96 -20.21 -39.47
CA PRO A 472 25.83 -20.75 -40.52
C PRO A 472 26.59 -19.69 -41.36
N ASP A 473 27.43 -20.19 -42.27
CA ASP A 473 28.59 -19.49 -42.88
C ASP A 473 28.33 -18.49 -44.03
N ASP A 474 29.43 -17.83 -44.43
CA ASP A 474 29.62 -16.92 -45.56
C ASP A 474 29.04 -17.40 -46.92
N ALA A 475 28.66 -16.43 -47.76
CA ALA A 475 28.34 -16.65 -49.18
C ALA A 475 29.09 -15.64 -50.09
N HIS A 476 29.99 -16.16 -50.94
CA HIS A 476 30.82 -15.33 -51.83
C HIS A 476 30.05 -14.66 -52.99
N THR A 477 30.49 -13.46 -53.36
CA THR A 477 29.95 -12.67 -54.48
C THR A 477 30.53 -13.07 -55.83
N THR A 478 29.65 -13.43 -56.78
CA THR A 478 29.87 -13.21 -58.23
C THR A 478 28.61 -12.61 -58.88
N GLY A 479 28.78 -11.96 -60.04
CA GLY A 479 27.87 -10.91 -60.51
C GLY A 479 26.91 -11.24 -61.68
N LEU A 480 26.54 -10.17 -62.39
CA LEU A 480 25.62 -10.10 -63.54
C LEU A 480 24.11 -10.29 -63.24
N ILE A 481 23.30 -9.84 -64.21
CA ILE A 481 21.96 -9.28 -63.98
C ILE A 481 20.86 -10.12 -64.63
N LYS A 482 19.90 -10.60 -63.82
CA LYS A 482 18.47 -10.67 -64.13
C LYS A 482 17.65 -11.03 -62.88
N TYR A 483 16.32 -10.95 -63.02
CA TYR A 483 15.30 -11.32 -62.03
C TYR A 483 15.66 -12.65 -61.34
N ARG A 484 15.65 -12.70 -60.00
CA ARG A 484 16.14 -13.85 -59.23
C ARG A 484 15.47 -13.99 -57.86
N ASP A 485 15.65 -15.17 -57.29
CA ASP A 485 15.04 -15.70 -56.06
C ASP A 485 15.35 -14.86 -54.81
N PRO A 486 14.49 -14.88 -53.77
CA PRO A 486 14.72 -14.16 -52.52
C PRO A 486 16.00 -14.62 -51.82
N TYR A 487 16.68 -13.69 -51.16
CA TYR A 487 17.91 -13.97 -50.42
C TYR A 487 17.61 -14.92 -49.23
N PRO A 488 18.38 -16.01 -49.01
CA PRO A 488 17.97 -17.07 -48.08
C PRO A 488 17.85 -16.67 -46.61
N PHE A 489 18.58 -15.65 -46.16
CA PHE A 489 18.60 -15.22 -44.76
C PHE A 489 18.81 -13.71 -44.63
N GLY A 490 17.84 -12.98 -44.08
CA GLY A 490 17.93 -11.53 -43.88
C GLY A 490 17.66 -10.71 -45.15
N VAL A 491 18.36 -9.59 -45.31
CA VAL A 491 18.22 -8.65 -46.43
C VAL A 491 19.41 -8.80 -47.40
N ASP A 492 19.16 -8.76 -48.71
CA ASP A 492 20.21 -8.81 -49.74
C ASP A 492 21.26 -7.70 -49.50
N PRO A 493 22.55 -8.05 -49.30
CA PRO A 493 23.62 -7.07 -49.10
C PRO A 493 23.77 -6.03 -50.22
N ARG A 494 23.21 -6.28 -51.42
CA ARG A 494 23.23 -5.32 -52.54
C ARG A 494 22.40 -4.06 -52.31
N TRP A 495 21.55 -3.99 -51.29
CA TRP A 495 20.84 -2.76 -50.95
C TRP A 495 21.76 -1.70 -50.32
N ARG A 496 22.86 -2.09 -49.65
CA ARG A 496 23.81 -1.16 -49.00
C ARG A 496 24.40 -0.16 -49.99
N GLY A 497 24.22 1.13 -49.70
CA GLY A 497 24.70 2.24 -50.54
C GLY A 497 23.84 2.50 -51.78
N SER A 498 22.70 1.84 -51.93
CA SER A 498 21.75 2.12 -53.02
C SER A 498 20.86 3.33 -52.68
N ARG A 499 20.50 4.15 -53.67
CA ARG A 499 19.56 5.28 -53.47
C ARG A 499 18.16 4.86 -53.01
N SER A 500 17.87 3.56 -53.08
CA SER A 500 16.60 2.91 -52.74
C SER A 500 16.64 2.12 -51.42
N GLU A 501 17.77 2.14 -50.70
CA GLU A 501 17.96 1.45 -49.41
C GLU A 501 16.96 1.94 -48.34
N LEU A 502 16.95 3.26 -48.07
CA LEU A 502 16.15 3.84 -47.00
C LEU A 502 14.63 3.66 -47.23
N PRO A 503 14.05 3.91 -48.43
CA PRO A 503 12.63 3.64 -48.69
C PRO A 503 12.24 2.15 -48.53
N PHE A 504 13.13 1.23 -48.94
CA PHE A 504 12.90 -0.21 -48.81
C PHE A 504 12.93 -0.64 -47.34
N LEU A 505 14.01 -0.33 -46.61
CA LEU A 505 14.17 -0.71 -45.20
C LEU A 505 13.10 -0.08 -44.29
N ASN A 506 12.71 1.17 -44.55
CA ASN A 506 11.59 1.83 -43.88
C ASN A 506 10.29 1.02 -44.08
N SER A 507 9.94 0.72 -45.35
CA SER A 507 8.73 -0.03 -45.68
C SER A 507 8.69 -1.44 -45.06
N VAL A 508 9.84 -2.11 -44.94
CA VAL A 508 9.96 -3.46 -44.34
C VAL A 508 9.90 -3.39 -42.82
N LYS A 509 10.74 -2.58 -42.16
CA LYS A 509 10.79 -2.47 -40.69
C LYS A 509 9.45 -2.03 -40.10
N MET A 510 8.78 -1.05 -40.72
CA MET A 510 7.45 -0.58 -40.30
C MET A 510 6.37 -1.68 -40.38
N LYS A 511 6.36 -2.49 -41.44
CA LYS A 511 5.41 -3.62 -41.58
C LYS A 511 5.72 -4.73 -40.57
N MET A 512 7.00 -5.06 -40.39
CA MET A 512 7.44 -6.07 -39.41
C MET A 512 7.05 -5.67 -37.98
N SER A 513 7.21 -4.40 -37.63
CA SER A 513 6.76 -3.80 -36.37
C SER A 513 5.26 -4.04 -36.12
N ILE A 514 4.39 -3.81 -37.11
CA ILE A 514 2.94 -4.06 -37.02
C ILE A 514 2.64 -5.55 -36.86
N LEU A 515 3.28 -6.42 -37.65
CA LEU A 515 3.09 -7.89 -37.56
C LEU A 515 3.44 -8.43 -36.16
N LEU A 516 4.57 -7.99 -35.60
CA LEU A 516 4.99 -8.40 -34.25
C LEU A 516 4.05 -7.87 -33.18
N GLY A 517 3.61 -6.61 -33.28
CA GLY A 517 2.67 -6.00 -32.33
C GLY A 517 1.31 -6.69 -32.29
N VAL A 518 0.69 -6.93 -33.45
CA VAL A 518 -0.59 -7.65 -33.56
C VAL A 518 -0.46 -9.09 -33.06
N SER A 519 0.69 -9.73 -33.24
CA SER A 519 0.96 -11.08 -32.72
C SER A 519 1.07 -11.08 -31.19
N GLN A 520 1.81 -10.14 -30.59
CA GLN A 520 1.97 -10.05 -29.13
C GLN A 520 0.65 -9.66 -28.44
N MET A 521 -0.13 -8.74 -29.01
CA MET A 521 -1.44 -8.35 -28.46
C MET A 521 -2.44 -9.52 -28.50
N ASN A 522 -2.44 -10.32 -29.57
CA ASN A 522 -3.25 -11.55 -29.63
C ASN A 522 -2.80 -12.58 -28.58
N LEU A 523 -1.49 -12.74 -28.34
CA LEU A 523 -0.98 -13.61 -27.27
C LEU A 523 -1.47 -13.15 -25.89
N GLY A 524 -1.46 -11.85 -25.59
CA GLY A 524 -1.98 -11.31 -24.33
C GLY A 524 -3.47 -11.61 -24.12
N ILE A 525 -4.30 -11.43 -25.14
CA ILE A 525 -5.74 -11.77 -25.06
C ILE A 525 -5.97 -13.29 -24.92
N LEU A 526 -5.11 -14.12 -25.53
CA LEU A 526 -5.15 -15.57 -25.36
C LEU A 526 -4.81 -16.01 -23.93
N LEU A 527 -3.92 -15.29 -23.22
CA LEU A 527 -3.65 -15.53 -21.80
C LEU A 527 -4.86 -15.21 -20.92
N SER A 528 -5.60 -14.14 -21.22
CA SER A 528 -6.88 -13.83 -20.56
C SER A 528 -7.91 -14.97 -20.70
N TYR A 529 -7.96 -15.65 -21.86
CA TYR A 529 -8.79 -16.86 -22.02
C TYR A 529 -8.33 -18.03 -21.14
N PHE A 530 -7.03 -18.31 -21.08
CA PHE A 530 -6.51 -19.37 -20.22
C PHE A 530 -6.77 -19.07 -18.73
N ASP A 531 -6.78 -17.81 -18.34
CA ASP A 531 -7.12 -17.36 -16.99
C ASP A 531 -8.62 -17.50 -16.69
N ALA A 532 -9.50 -16.92 -17.51
CA ALA A 532 -10.94 -17.04 -17.34
C ALA A 532 -11.43 -18.50 -17.40
N LYS A 533 -10.73 -19.38 -18.13
CA LYS A 533 -10.96 -20.82 -18.14
C LYS A 533 -10.53 -21.51 -16.83
N PHE A 534 -9.41 -21.10 -16.24
CA PHE A 534 -8.93 -21.65 -14.97
C PHE A 534 -9.87 -21.26 -13.82
N HIS A 535 -10.23 -19.98 -13.73
CA HIS A 535 -11.20 -19.45 -12.76
C HIS A 535 -12.68 -19.85 -13.04
N GLY A 536 -12.93 -20.68 -14.05
CA GLY A 536 -14.28 -21.17 -14.40
C GLY A 536 -15.26 -20.12 -14.93
N SER A 537 -14.82 -18.88 -15.19
CA SER A 537 -15.69 -17.76 -15.57
C SER A 537 -16.21 -17.87 -17.01
N SER A 538 -17.30 -18.62 -17.13
CA SER A 538 -18.09 -18.79 -18.38
C SER A 538 -18.84 -17.52 -18.83
N LEU A 539 -18.67 -16.41 -18.10
CA LEU A 539 -19.11 -15.08 -18.51
C LEU A 539 -17.99 -14.36 -19.26
N ASP A 540 -16.79 -14.30 -18.69
CA ASP A 540 -15.67 -13.53 -19.26
C ASP A 540 -15.15 -14.13 -20.56
N ILE A 541 -15.11 -15.46 -20.66
CA ILE A 541 -14.78 -16.16 -21.93
C ILE A 541 -15.69 -15.71 -23.10
N ARG A 542 -16.97 -15.43 -22.81
CA ARG A 542 -18.02 -15.20 -23.81
C ARG A 542 -18.36 -13.73 -24.05
N TYR A 543 -18.11 -12.87 -23.07
CA TYR A 543 -18.47 -11.44 -23.11
C TYR A 543 -17.27 -10.49 -22.97
N GLN A 544 -16.08 -11.02 -22.67
CA GLN A 544 -14.82 -10.25 -22.66
C GLN A 544 -13.89 -10.78 -23.76
N PHE A 545 -13.40 -12.02 -23.64
CA PHE A 545 -12.45 -12.60 -24.58
C PHE A 545 -12.97 -12.68 -26.03
N MET A 546 -14.16 -13.25 -26.26
CA MET A 546 -14.69 -13.42 -27.62
C MET A 546 -14.89 -12.09 -28.38
N PRO A 547 -15.57 -11.06 -27.83
CA PRO A 547 -15.65 -9.75 -28.47
C PRO A 547 -14.28 -9.10 -28.71
N GLN A 548 -13.34 -9.20 -27.76
CA GLN A 548 -11.99 -8.63 -27.88
C GLN A 548 -11.19 -9.27 -29.02
N MET A 549 -11.22 -10.61 -29.13
CA MET A 549 -10.55 -11.34 -30.21
C MET A 549 -11.16 -11.04 -31.58
N ILE A 550 -12.48 -10.92 -31.66
CA ILE A 550 -13.17 -10.53 -32.91
C ILE A 550 -12.72 -9.13 -33.33
N PHE A 551 -12.83 -8.14 -32.44
CA PHE A 551 -12.52 -6.74 -32.72
C PHE A 551 -11.06 -6.51 -33.14
N LEU A 552 -10.10 -7.10 -32.42
CA LEU A 552 -8.68 -6.93 -32.74
C LEU A 552 -8.35 -7.55 -34.11
N ASN A 553 -8.87 -8.75 -34.40
CA ASN A 553 -8.51 -9.46 -35.63
C ASN A 553 -9.29 -8.98 -36.86
N SER A 554 -10.52 -8.47 -36.71
CA SER A 554 -11.28 -7.89 -37.84
C SER A 554 -10.63 -6.64 -38.41
N LEU A 555 -9.86 -5.90 -37.61
CA LEU A 555 -9.20 -4.65 -38.02
C LEU A 555 -7.69 -4.85 -38.22
N PHE A 556 -6.96 -5.16 -37.15
CA PHE A 556 -5.50 -5.20 -37.17
C PHE A 556 -4.95 -6.58 -37.56
N GLY A 557 -5.66 -7.66 -37.24
CA GLY A 557 -5.39 -8.99 -37.81
C GLY A 557 -5.57 -9.01 -39.33
N TYR A 558 -6.59 -8.33 -39.85
CA TYR A 558 -6.80 -8.13 -41.28
C TYR A 558 -5.69 -7.28 -41.93
N LEU A 559 -5.22 -6.20 -41.28
CA LEU A 559 -4.05 -5.44 -41.74
C LEU A 559 -2.79 -6.33 -41.82
N ALA A 560 -2.54 -7.15 -40.80
CA ALA A 560 -1.43 -8.10 -40.79
C ALA A 560 -1.53 -9.12 -41.94
N LEU A 561 -2.73 -9.66 -42.20
CA LEU A 561 -2.99 -10.56 -43.32
C LEU A 561 -2.75 -9.88 -44.68
N LEU A 562 -3.20 -8.63 -44.87
CA LEU A 562 -2.96 -7.87 -46.10
C LEU A 562 -1.48 -7.58 -46.34
N ILE A 563 -0.67 -7.34 -45.28
CA ILE A 563 0.78 -7.21 -45.39
C ILE A 563 1.40 -8.49 -45.96
N VAL A 564 1.03 -9.66 -45.42
CA VAL A 564 1.53 -10.95 -45.88
C VAL A 564 1.08 -11.26 -47.31
N ILE A 565 -0.20 -11.03 -47.65
CA ILE A 565 -0.70 -11.21 -49.02
C ILE A 565 0.01 -10.27 -50.00
N LYS A 566 0.28 -9.01 -49.64
CA LYS A 566 1.07 -8.09 -50.49
C LYS A 566 2.49 -8.61 -50.73
N TRP A 567 3.14 -9.19 -49.71
CA TRP A 567 4.47 -9.81 -49.86
C TRP A 567 4.44 -11.07 -50.73
N CYS A 568 3.43 -11.94 -50.60
CA CYS A 568 3.30 -13.14 -51.43
C CYS A 568 2.92 -12.84 -52.89
N THR A 569 2.13 -11.79 -53.14
CA THR A 569 1.55 -11.50 -54.47
C THR A 569 2.35 -10.45 -55.26
N GLY A 570 3.17 -9.63 -54.60
CA GLY A 570 3.97 -8.57 -55.25
C GLY A 570 3.15 -7.38 -55.78
N SER A 571 1.88 -7.26 -55.41
CA SER A 571 0.99 -6.17 -55.86
C SER A 571 1.46 -4.79 -55.36
N GLN A 572 1.24 -3.75 -56.15
CA GLN A 572 1.61 -2.37 -55.79
C GLN A 572 0.63 -1.69 -54.82
N ALA A 573 -0.63 -2.14 -54.77
CA ALA A 573 -1.75 -1.58 -54.00
C ALA A 573 -1.44 -1.03 -52.59
N ASP A 574 -1.95 0.16 -52.27
CA ASP A 574 -1.63 0.90 -51.05
C ASP A 574 -2.46 0.48 -49.83
N LEU A 575 -1.82 -0.24 -48.91
CA LEU A 575 -2.42 -0.77 -47.68
C LEU A 575 -3.04 0.34 -46.78
N TYR A 576 -2.46 1.54 -46.75
CA TYR A 576 -3.00 2.65 -45.96
C TYR A 576 -4.30 3.19 -46.56
N HIS A 577 -4.36 3.35 -47.88
CA HIS A 577 -5.60 3.74 -48.57
C HIS A 577 -6.68 2.65 -48.37
N VAL A 578 -6.34 1.37 -48.55
CA VAL A 578 -7.26 0.23 -48.31
C VAL A 578 -7.83 0.23 -46.88
N MET A 579 -7.02 0.58 -45.88
CA MET A 579 -7.45 0.61 -44.47
C MET A 579 -8.26 1.88 -44.12
N ILE A 580 -7.94 3.05 -44.70
CA ILE A 580 -8.69 4.28 -44.48
C ILE A 580 -10.08 4.18 -45.14
N TYR A 581 -10.16 3.75 -46.40
CA TYR A 581 -11.42 3.60 -47.11
C TYR A 581 -12.32 2.50 -46.50
N MET A 582 -11.75 1.50 -45.81
CA MET A 582 -12.52 0.51 -45.05
C MET A 582 -13.44 1.14 -43.99
N PHE A 583 -13.05 2.28 -43.40
CA PHE A 583 -13.88 3.00 -42.44
C PHE A 583 -14.67 4.17 -43.06
N LEU A 584 -14.07 4.88 -44.04
CA LEU A 584 -14.66 6.12 -44.59
C LEU A 584 -15.64 5.86 -45.75
N GLU A 585 -15.40 4.85 -46.58
CA GLU A 585 -16.21 4.57 -47.78
C GLU A 585 -16.29 3.05 -48.06
N PRO A 586 -16.89 2.24 -47.17
CA PRO A 586 -16.87 0.77 -47.26
C PRO A 586 -17.58 0.20 -48.50
N THR A 587 -18.39 1.01 -49.19
CA THR A 587 -19.10 0.64 -50.42
C THR A 587 -18.43 1.13 -51.71
N GLY A 588 -17.31 1.86 -51.62
CA GLY A 588 -16.55 2.33 -52.79
C GLY A 588 -15.92 1.17 -53.58
N ASP A 589 -15.50 1.43 -54.83
CA ASP A 589 -14.75 0.46 -55.63
C ASP A 589 -13.25 0.71 -55.51
N LEU A 590 -12.50 -0.32 -55.08
CA LEU A 590 -11.09 -0.20 -54.72
C LEU A 590 -10.15 0.00 -55.93
N GLY A 591 -10.64 -0.23 -57.16
CA GLY A 591 -9.85 -0.05 -58.39
C GLY A 591 -8.53 -0.83 -58.36
N GLU A 592 -7.42 -0.13 -58.60
CA GLU A 592 -6.07 -0.71 -58.58
C GLU A 592 -5.61 -1.20 -57.19
N ASN A 593 -6.34 -0.88 -56.11
CA ASN A 593 -6.01 -1.28 -54.74
C ASN A 593 -6.61 -2.63 -54.29
N GLN A 594 -7.25 -3.37 -55.19
CA GLN A 594 -7.73 -4.73 -54.90
C GLN A 594 -6.59 -5.76 -54.90
N LEU A 595 -6.37 -6.45 -53.79
CA LEU A 595 -5.37 -7.53 -53.66
C LEU A 595 -5.92 -8.90 -54.09
N PHE A 596 -7.20 -9.19 -53.80
CA PHE A 596 -7.81 -10.50 -54.05
C PHE A 596 -9.30 -10.42 -54.37
N TRP A 597 -9.85 -11.50 -54.93
CA TRP A 597 -11.27 -11.59 -55.30
C TRP A 597 -12.17 -11.64 -54.06
N GLY A 598 -13.27 -10.86 -54.05
CA GLY A 598 -14.21 -10.80 -52.92
C GLY A 598 -13.78 -9.88 -51.77
N GLN A 599 -12.68 -9.14 -51.88
CA GLN A 599 -12.14 -8.27 -50.82
C GLN A 599 -13.18 -7.27 -50.26
N LYS A 600 -14.02 -6.67 -51.11
CA LYS A 600 -15.06 -5.70 -50.72
C LYS A 600 -16.07 -6.28 -49.74
N GLU A 601 -16.64 -7.43 -50.07
CA GLU A 601 -17.59 -8.16 -49.21
C GLU A 601 -16.96 -8.56 -47.88
N LEU A 602 -15.68 -8.99 -47.89
CA LEU A 602 -14.96 -9.32 -46.67
C LEU A 602 -14.73 -8.07 -45.79
N GLN A 603 -14.37 -6.93 -46.35
CA GLN A 603 -14.18 -5.69 -45.59
C GLN A 603 -15.49 -5.22 -44.93
N ILE A 604 -16.61 -5.30 -45.65
CA ILE A 604 -17.95 -4.98 -45.11
C ILE A 604 -18.30 -5.94 -43.97
N LEU A 605 -18.08 -7.24 -44.13
CA LEU A 605 -18.33 -8.25 -43.11
C LEU A 605 -17.46 -8.03 -41.86
N LEU A 606 -16.16 -7.78 -42.02
CA LEU A 606 -15.23 -7.56 -40.91
C LEU A 606 -15.55 -6.26 -40.14
N LEU A 607 -15.91 -5.18 -40.85
CA LEU A 607 -16.35 -3.94 -40.22
C LEU A 607 -17.64 -4.13 -39.42
N LEU A 608 -18.62 -4.87 -39.98
CA LEU A 608 -19.87 -5.19 -39.28
C LEU A 608 -19.61 -6.02 -38.02
N MET A 609 -18.73 -7.02 -38.08
CA MET A 609 -18.33 -7.81 -36.92
C MET A 609 -17.62 -6.95 -35.85
N ALA A 610 -16.78 -6.00 -36.25
CA ALA A 610 -16.13 -5.05 -35.33
C ALA A 610 -17.16 -4.15 -34.61
N ILE A 611 -18.15 -3.63 -35.35
CA ILE A 611 -19.22 -2.79 -34.81
C ILE A 611 -20.10 -3.60 -33.83
N VAL A 612 -20.44 -4.85 -34.15
CA VAL A 612 -21.25 -5.73 -33.27
C VAL A 612 -20.49 -6.15 -32.01
N ALA A 613 -19.16 -6.28 -32.07
CA ALA A 613 -18.34 -6.65 -30.91
C ALA A 613 -18.42 -5.63 -29.76
N VAL A 614 -18.55 -4.32 -30.05
CA VAL A 614 -18.53 -3.28 -29.02
C VAL A 614 -19.76 -3.35 -28.08
N PRO A 615 -21.03 -3.37 -28.56
CA PRO A 615 -22.19 -3.61 -27.70
C PRO A 615 -22.19 -4.99 -27.02
N TRP A 616 -21.63 -6.02 -27.67
CA TRP A 616 -21.51 -7.37 -27.13
C TRP A 616 -20.53 -7.44 -25.94
N MET A 617 -19.48 -6.62 -25.93
CA MET A 617 -18.59 -6.47 -24.76
C MET A 617 -19.24 -5.65 -23.63
N LEU A 618 -20.01 -4.61 -23.96
CA LEU A 618 -20.54 -3.65 -23.00
C LEU A 618 -21.71 -4.18 -22.15
N PHE A 619 -22.79 -4.63 -22.79
CA PHE A 619 -24.07 -4.83 -22.09
C PHE A 619 -24.27 -6.19 -21.39
N PRO A 620 -23.96 -7.35 -22.00
CA PRO A 620 -24.45 -8.63 -21.46
C PRO A 620 -23.88 -8.99 -20.09
N LYS A 621 -22.59 -8.74 -19.83
CA LYS A 621 -21.92 -9.07 -18.55
C LYS A 621 -22.62 -8.41 -17.34
N PRO A 622 -22.77 -7.07 -17.25
CA PRO A 622 -23.47 -6.44 -16.12
C PRO A 622 -24.95 -6.86 -16.00
N PHE A 623 -25.68 -7.00 -17.11
CA PHE A 623 -27.09 -7.43 -17.06
C PHE A 623 -27.27 -8.89 -16.58
N ILE A 624 -26.37 -9.80 -16.98
CA ILE A 624 -26.41 -11.20 -16.51
C ILE A 624 -26.01 -11.29 -15.04
N LEU A 625 -25.01 -10.53 -14.59
CA LEU A 625 -24.63 -10.45 -13.17
C LEU A 625 -25.79 -9.92 -12.31
N ARG A 626 -26.47 -8.85 -12.75
CA ARG A 626 -27.69 -8.34 -12.10
C ARG A 626 -28.79 -9.38 -12.01
N LYS A 627 -29.02 -10.14 -13.08
CA LYS A 627 -30.02 -11.22 -13.09
C LYS A 627 -29.65 -12.32 -12.09
N LEU A 628 -28.41 -12.82 -12.13
CA LEU A 628 -27.90 -13.85 -11.21
C LEU A 628 -27.93 -13.43 -9.74
N HIS A 629 -27.72 -12.14 -9.45
CA HIS A 629 -27.85 -11.59 -8.11
C HIS A 629 -29.32 -11.53 -7.67
N THR A 630 -30.21 -11.04 -8.54
CA THR A 630 -31.66 -10.99 -8.30
C THR A 630 -32.25 -12.38 -8.03
N GLU A 631 -31.85 -13.38 -8.82
CA GLU A 631 -32.29 -14.78 -8.66
C GLU A 631 -31.74 -15.40 -7.36
N ARG A 632 -30.50 -15.10 -6.96
CA ARG A 632 -29.96 -15.52 -5.64
C ARG A 632 -30.73 -14.92 -4.46
N PHE A 633 -31.11 -13.64 -4.54
CA PHE A 633 -31.90 -12.99 -3.49
C PHE A 633 -33.35 -13.53 -3.42
N GLN A 634 -33.99 -13.77 -4.57
CA GLN A 634 -35.31 -14.40 -4.60
C GLN A 634 -35.26 -15.84 -4.05
N GLY A 635 -34.24 -16.63 -4.39
CA GLY A 635 -34.05 -17.99 -3.88
C GLY A 635 -33.96 -18.08 -2.35
N ARG A 636 -33.23 -17.16 -1.71
CA ARG A 636 -33.13 -17.09 -0.23
C ARG A 636 -34.49 -16.85 0.44
N THR A 637 -35.37 -16.07 -0.19
CA THR A 637 -36.69 -15.73 0.37
C THR A 637 -37.64 -16.94 0.39
N TYR A 638 -37.57 -17.83 -0.61
CA TYR A 638 -38.42 -19.04 -0.65
C TYR A 638 -37.89 -20.18 0.22
N GLY A 639 -36.60 -20.23 0.56
CA GLY A 639 -36.00 -21.28 1.38
C GLY A 639 -36.50 -21.33 2.84
N ILE A 640 -37.08 -20.24 3.35
CA ILE A 640 -37.53 -20.12 4.74
C ILE A 640 -38.92 -20.75 5.00
N LEU A 641 -39.71 -21.03 3.94
CA LEU A 641 -41.08 -21.54 4.08
C LEU A 641 -41.22 -23.07 3.95
N GLY A 642 -40.12 -23.82 4.10
CA GLY A 642 -39.98 -25.18 3.54
C GLY A 642 -39.51 -26.30 4.46
N THR A 643 -39.36 -26.09 5.78
CA THR A 643 -39.06 -27.18 6.74
C THR A 643 -39.90 -27.02 8.01
N SER A 644 -40.47 -28.11 8.49
CA SER A 644 -41.23 -28.19 9.74
C SER A 644 -40.86 -29.49 10.45
N GLU A 645 -40.88 -29.45 11.78
CA GLU A 645 -40.62 -30.55 12.73
C GLU A 645 -39.15 -31.00 12.90
N MET A 646 -38.70 -31.05 14.17
CA MET A 646 -37.46 -31.65 14.72
C MET A 646 -36.11 -31.14 14.17
N ASP A 647 -35.14 -30.67 14.95
CA ASP A 647 -34.78 -30.96 16.36
C ASP A 647 -34.45 -29.70 17.20
N LEU A 648 -34.17 -29.89 18.50
CA LEU A 648 -33.66 -28.89 19.44
C LEU A 648 -32.25 -29.28 19.95
N ASP A 649 -31.58 -28.34 20.64
CA ASP A 649 -30.29 -28.49 21.34
C ASP A 649 -28.99 -28.57 20.50
N HIS A 650 -28.83 -27.64 19.55
CA HIS A 650 -27.50 -27.09 19.26
C HIS A 650 -27.56 -25.61 18.85
N ASP A 651 -26.78 -24.75 19.50
CA ASP A 651 -26.78 -23.30 19.28
C ASP A 651 -25.38 -22.77 18.90
N PRO A 652 -25.10 -22.60 17.60
CA PRO A 652 -23.85 -22.04 17.08
C PRO A 652 -24.00 -20.62 16.50
N ASP A 653 -25.05 -19.86 16.86
CA ASP A 653 -25.41 -18.60 16.16
C ASP A 653 -24.68 -17.36 16.71
N SER A 654 -23.37 -17.30 16.48
CA SER A 654 -22.56 -16.07 16.65
C SER A 654 -21.65 -15.74 15.46
N ALA A 655 -21.25 -16.72 14.64
CA ALA A 655 -20.25 -16.56 13.57
C ALA A 655 -20.85 -16.36 12.15
N ARG A 656 -22.18 -16.25 11.99
CA ARG A 656 -22.86 -16.33 10.67
C ARG A 656 -23.38 -15.02 10.07
N ARG A 657 -23.04 -13.85 10.63
CA ARG A 657 -23.35 -12.55 10.02
C ARG A 657 -22.42 -12.28 8.84
N GLN A 658 -22.85 -12.72 7.65
CA GLN A 658 -22.11 -12.49 6.41
C GLN A 658 -21.87 -11.00 6.15
N HIS A 659 -20.67 -10.65 5.68
CA HIS A 659 -20.43 -9.38 4.99
C HIS A 659 -21.39 -9.29 3.79
N HIS A 660 -22.36 -8.40 3.88
CA HIS A 660 -23.25 -8.05 2.77
C HIS A 660 -22.57 -6.95 1.95
N GLU A 661 -21.71 -7.35 1.01
CA GLU A 661 -21.39 -6.48 -0.12
C GLU A 661 -22.63 -6.43 -1.04
N ASP A 662 -23.37 -5.32 -0.95
CA ASP A 662 -24.50 -5.05 -1.83
C ASP A 662 -24.00 -4.91 -3.27
N PHE A 663 -24.61 -5.66 -4.20
CA PHE A 663 -24.18 -5.66 -5.61
C PHE A 663 -24.56 -4.33 -6.27
N ASN A 664 -23.60 -3.39 -6.34
CA ASN A 664 -23.78 -2.15 -7.06
C ASN A 664 -23.75 -2.39 -8.58
N PHE A 665 -24.94 -2.51 -9.17
CA PHE A 665 -25.10 -2.64 -10.63
C PHE A 665 -24.54 -1.44 -11.41
N SER A 666 -24.52 -0.24 -10.82
CA SER A 666 -24.00 0.96 -11.49
C SER A 666 -22.48 0.89 -11.59
N GLU A 667 -21.76 0.64 -10.50
CA GLU A 667 -20.31 0.39 -10.48
C GLU A 667 -19.90 -0.71 -11.48
N VAL A 668 -20.56 -1.88 -11.44
CA VAL A 668 -20.26 -2.99 -12.36
C VAL A 668 -20.52 -2.61 -13.83
N PHE A 669 -21.50 -1.73 -14.10
CA PHE A 669 -21.75 -1.21 -15.45
C PHE A 669 -20.72 -0.15 -15.87
N VAL A 670 -20.37 0.80 -14.98
CA VAL A 670 -19.38 1.85 -15.22
C VAL A 670 -17.99 1.23 -15.43
N HIS A 671 -17.58 0.28 -14.60
CA HIS A 671 -16.32 -0.46 -14.76
C HIS A 671 -16.27 -1.21 -16.12
N GLN A 672 -17.34 -1.93 -16.49
CA GLN A 672 -17.41 -2.60 -17.79
C GLN A 672 -17.41 -1.60 -18.95
N MET A 673 -18.00 -0.41 -18.79
CA MET A 673 -17.99 0.67 -19.78
C MET A 673 -16.58 1.25 -19.98
N ILE A 674 -15.88 1.59 -18.90
CA ILE A 674 -14.49 2.09 -18.93
C ILE A 674 -13.59 1.05 -19.61
N HIS A 675 -13.63 -0.21 -19.15
CA HIS A 675 -12.86 -1.30 -19.75
C HIS A 675 -13.19 -1.52 -21.24
N SER A 676 -14.45 -1.34 -21.65
CA SER A 676 -14.85 -1.44 -23.06
C SER A 676 -14.27 -0.31 -23.93
N ILE A 677 -14.30 0.93 -23.43
CA ILE A 677 -13.76 2.11 -24.10
C ILE A 677 -12.23 2.04 -24.17
N GLU A 678 -11.59 1.69 -23.05
CA GLU A 678 -10.14 1.50 -22.94
C GLU A 678 -9.65 0.40 -23.90
N PHE A 679 -10.35 -0.74 -24.00
CA PHE A 679 -9.97 -1.77 -24.95
C PHE A 679 -10.07 -1.30 -26.41
N VAL A 680 -11.16 -0.60 -26.77
CA VAL A 680 -11.41 -0.15 -28.15
C VAL A 680 -10.41 0.93 -28.58
N LEU A 681 -10.21 1.98 -27.78
CA LEU A 681 -9.25 3.04 -28.07
C LEU A 681 -7.80 2.54 -27.92
N GLY A 682 -7.55 1.72 -26.91
CA GLY A 682 -6.27 1.08 -26.64
C GLY A 682 -5.86 0.09 -27.73
N ALA A 683 -6.78 -0.60 -28.41
CA ALA A 683 -6.42 -1.46 -29.54
C ALA A 683 -5.77 -0.65 -30.70
N VAL A 684 -6.31 0.54 -31.00
CA VAL A 684 -5.74 1.46 -32.00
C VAL A 684 -4.42 2.05 -31.49
N SER A 685 -4.42 2.59 -30.27
CA SER A 685 -3.25 3.27 -29.71
C SER A 685 -2.07 2.31 -29.50
N ASN A 686 -2.30 1.11 -28.96
CA ASN A 686 -1.28 0.09 -28.72
C ASN A 686 -0.70 -0.41 -30.05
N THR A 687 -1.51 -0.63 -31.09
CA THR A 687 -1.01 -1.06 -32.41
C THR A 687 -0.13 0.01 -33.05
N ALA A 688 -0.51 1.29 -32.97
CA ALA A 688 0.34 2.41 -33.40
C ALA A 688 1.63 2.53 -32.54
N SER A 689 1.55 2.18 -31.27
CA SER A 689 2.66 2.20 -30.31
C SER A 689 3.83 1.30 -30.72
N TYR A 690 3.56 0.16 -31.36
CA TYR A 690 4.59 -0.75 -31.86
C TYR A 690 5.47 -0.14 -32.97
N LEU A 691 5.07 0.98 -33.60
CA LEU A 691 5.90 1.71 -34.57
C LEU A 691 7.23 2.21 -33.95
N ARG A 692 7.32 2.31 -32.62
CA ARG A 692 8.59 2.52 -31.89
C ARG A 692 9.66 1.49 -32.28
N LEU A 693 9.28 0.22 -32.50
CA LEU A 693 10.21 -0.85 -32.91
C LEU A 693 10.91 -0.50 -34.21
N TRP A 694 10.18 0.03 -35.19
CA TRP A 694 10.73 0.51 -36.45
C TRP A 694 11.54 1.80 -36.25
N ALA A 695 10.97 2.80 -35.57
CA ALA A 695 11.56 4.13 -35.47
C ALA A 695 12.95 4.11 -34.80
N LEU A 696 13.09 3.38 -33.69
CA LEU A 696 14.37 3.29 -32.97
C LEU A 696 15.39 2.42 -33.73
N SER A 697 14.93 1.32 -34.34
CA SER A 697 15.75 0.44 -35.20
C SER A 697 16.22 1.15 -36.48
N LEU A 698 15.52 2.19 -36.94
CA LEU A 698 16.01 3.07 -38.00
C LEU A 698 16.99 4.10 -37.44
N ALA A 699 16.65 4.78 -36.33
CA ALA A 699 17.50 5.79 -35.71
C ALA A 699 18.90 5.25 -35.35
N HIS A 700 19.00 4.07 -34.72
CA HIS A 700 20.27 3.42 -34.38
C HIS A 700 21.12 3.09 -35.61
N SER A 701 20.49 2.58 -36.67
CA SER A 701 21.14 2.24 -37.95
C SER A 701 21.73 3.48 -38.65
N GLU A 702 20.98 4.58 -38.67
CA GLU A 702 21.42 5.85 -39.24
C GLU A 702 22.52 6.49 -38.37
N LEU A 703 22.36 6.52 -37.04
CA LEU A 703 23.33 7.10 -36.12
C LEU A 703 24.68 6.36 -36.16
N SER A 704 24.66 5.02 -36.18
CA SER A 704 25.84 4.16 -36.38
C SER A 704 26.53 4.47 -37.72
N THR A 705 25.77 4.55 -38.81
CA THR A 705 26.33 4.86 -40.14
C THR A 705 26.92 6.27 -40.20
N VAL A 706 26.28 7.26 -39.57
CA VAL A 706 26.80 8.64 -39.49
C VAL A 706 28.09 8.71 -38.68
N PHE A 707 28.21 8.04 -37.53
CA PHE A 707 29.47 7.99 -36.79
C PHE A 707 30.57 7.27 -37.55
N TYR A 708 30.26 6.17 -38.24
CA TYR A 708 31.22 5.45 -39.08
C TYR A 708 31.76 6.32 -40.23
N GLU A 709 30.88 7.04 -40.95
CA GLU A 709 31.30 7.93 -42.03
C GLU A 709 32.04 9.18 -41.53
N LYS A 710 31.48 9.89 -40.54
CA LYS A 710 31.93 11.25 -40.19
C LYS A 710 33.05 11.29 -39.15
N LEU A 711 33.26 10.20 -38.39
CA LEU A 711 34.43 10.04 -37.51
C LEU A 711 35.48 9.14 -38.16
N LEU A 712 35.15 7.86 -38.39
CA LEU A 712 36.16 6.85 -38.71
C LEU A 712 36.68 6.96 -40.15
N LEU A 713 35.79 6.97 -41.16
CA LEU A 713 36.22 7.11 -42.56
C LEU A 713 36.89 8.47 -42.83
N LEU A 714 36.37 9.55 -42.23
CA LEU A 714 36.99 10.88 -42.32
C LEU A 714 38.41 10.90 -41.74
N ALA A 715 38.63 10.33 -40.55
CA ALA A 715 39.96 10.25 -39.95
C ALA A 715 40.91 9.35 -40.75
N TRP A 716 40.40 8.28 -41.38
CA TRP A 716 41.20 7.37 -42.22
C TRP A 716 41.73 8.05 -43.50
N GLY A 717 40.98 9.02 -44.03
CA GLY A 717 41.34 9.81 -45.20
C GLY A 717 42.55 10.75 -45.02
N TYR A 718 43.04 10.95 -43.79
CA TYR A 718 44.27 11.68 -43.51
C TYR A 718 45.47 10.73 -43.39
N ASP A 719 46.64 11.09 -43.92
CA ASP A 719 47.86 10.26 -43.86
C ASP A 719 48.59 10.28 -42.52
N SER A 720 48.27 11.21 -41.63
CA SER A 720 48.94 11.28 -40.32
C SER A 720 48.39 10.23 -39.34
N VAL A 721 49.27 9.34 -38.89
CA VAL A 721 48.95 8.25 -37.95
C VAL A 721 48.32 8.76 -36.66
N ILE A 722 48.71 9.95 -36.19
CA ILE A 722 48.15 10.60 -35.00
C ILE A 722 46.66 10.90 -35.17
N ILE A 723 46.22 11.42 -36.34
CA ILE A 723 44.79 11.68 -36.62
C ILE A 723 44.01 10.36 -36.73
N ARG A 724 44.60 9.31 -37.32
CA ARG A 724 43.96 7.98 -37.38
C ARG A 724 43.74 7.38 -35.99
N ILE A 725 44.73 7.46 -35.09
CA ILE A 725 44.61 6.97 -33.70
C ILE A 725 43.60 7.81 -32.91
N ALA A 726 43.65 9.15 -33.02
CA ALA A 726 42.70 10.04 -32.34
C ALA A 726 41.26 9.82 -32.83
N GLY A 727 41.06 9.68 -34.14
CA GLY A 727 39.76 9.38 -34.74
C GLY A 727 39.21 8.02 -34.30
N LEU A 728 40.05 6.98 -34.24
CA LEU A 728 39.67 5.68 -33.71
C LEU A 728 39.28 5.74 -32.22
N ALA A 729 40.02 6.49 -31.40
CA ALA A 729 39.71 6.66 -29.98
C ALA A 729 38.39 7.43 -29.75
N VAL A 730 38.15 8.49 -30.52
CA VAL A 730 36.88 9.26 -30.46
C VAL A 730 35.70 8.42 -30.98
N PHE A 731 35.89 7.67 -32.06
CA PHE A 731 34.87 6.73 -32.58
C PHE A 731 34.54 5.64 -31.55
N ALA A 732 35.54 5.02 -30.93
CA ALA A 732 35.35 4.02 -29.89
C ALA A 732 34.63 4.60 -28.66
N PHE A 733 34.98 5.82 -28.21
CA PHE A 733 34.30 6.48 -27.09
C PHE A 733 32.84 6.84 -27.41
N ALA A 734 32.59 7.44 -28.58
CA ALA A 734 31.23 7.76 -29.02
C ALA A 734 30.37 6.50 -29.14
N THR A 735 30.94 5.42 -29.67
CA THR A 735 30.28 4.11 -29.79
C THR A 735 29.98 3.48 -28.42
N ALA A 736 30.94 3.50 -27.49
CA ALA A 736 30.76 2.95 -26.15
C ALA A 736 29.72 3.72 -25.31
N PHE A 737 29.71 5.05 -25.37
CA PHE A 737 28.84 5.88 -24.55
C PHE A 737 27.45 6.10 -25.17
N ILE A 738 27.39 6.47 -26.46
CA ILE A 738 26.13 6.84 -27.11
C ILE A 738 25.40 5.59 -27.61
N LEU A 739 26.02 4.83 -28.53
CA LEU A 739 25.38 3.66 -29.15
C LEU A 739 25.22 2.48 -28.19
N LEU A 740 26.23 2.16 -27.37
CA LEU A 740 26.21 0.98 -26.50
C LEU A 740 25.60 1.20 -25.11
N MET A 741 25.52 2.43 -24.61
CA MET A 741 24.95 2.71 -23.27
C MET A 741 23.64 3.52 -23.35
N MET A 742 23.62 4.69 -24.00
CA MET A 742 22.41 5.51 -24.06
C MET A 742 21.30 4.90 -24.93
N GLU A 743 21.61 4.50 -26.17
CA GLU A 743 20.60 3.88 -27.06
C GLU A 743 20.16 2.49 -26.57
N THR A 744 21.07 1.70 -25.99
CA THR A 744 20.73 0.44 -25.29
C THR A 744 19.70 0.67 -24.18
N LEU A 745 19.88 1.69 -23.34
CA LEU A 745 18.93 2.02 -22.27
C LEU A 745 17.59 2.51 -22.82
N SER A 746 17.61 3.31 -23.89
CA SER A 746 16.41 3.75 -24.62
C SER A 746 15.61 2.56 -25.17
N ALA A 747 16.26 1.65 -25.89
CA ALA A 747 15.64 0.44 -26.43
C ALA A 747 15.13 -0.50 -25.34
N PHE A 748 15.88 -0.65 -24.24
CA PHE A 748 15.46 -1.43 -23.07
C PHE A 748 14.15 -0.88 -22.47
N LEU A 749 14.09 0.42 -22.20
CA LEU A 749 12.91 1.07 -21.61
C LEU A 749 11.70 1.05 -22.56
N HIS A 750 11.92 1.16 -23.87
CA HIS A 750 10.83 1.03 -24.85
C HIS A 750 10.33 -0.41 -25.02
N ALA A 751 11.21 -1.42 -24.99
CA ALA A 751 10.79 -2.83 -24.96
C ALA A 751 10.03 -3.16 -23.68
N LEU A 752 10.42 -2.56 -22.55
CA LEU A 752 9.77 -2.73 -21.24
C LEU A 752 8.39 -2.08 -21.22
N ARG A 753 8.26 -0.86 -21.79
CA ARG A 753 6.97 -0.19 -21.99
C ARG A 753 5.99 -1.08 -22.75
N LEU A 754 6.43 -1.67 -23.87
CA LEU A 754 5.63 -2.60 -24.69
C LEU A 754 5.18 -3.87 -23.94
N HIS A 755 5.92 -4.29 -22.92
CA HIS A 755 5.48 -5.39 -22.06
C HIS A 755 4.45 -4.94 -21.02
N TRP A 756 4.72 -3.85 -20.29
CA TRP A 756 3.83 -3.36 -19.23
C TRP A 756 2.48 -2.82 -19.73
N VAL A 757 2.45 -2.00 -20.79
CA VAL A 757 1.21 -1.33 -21.22
C VAL A 757 0.55 -2.05 -22.38
N GLU A 758 1.31 -2.46 -23.39
CA GLU A 758 0.74 -3.02 -24.62
C GLU A 758 0.42 -4.53 -24.53
N PHE A 759 1.17 -5.31 -23.74
CA PHE A 759 0.97 -6.77 -23.53
C PHE A 759 0.27 -7.13 -22.22
N MET A 760 0.80 -6.74 -21.05
CA MET A 760 0.21 -7.07 -19.73
C MET A 760 -1.19 -6.49 -19.57
N GLY A 761 -1.43 -5.25 -20.06
CA GLY A 761 -2.74 -4.59 -20.14
C GLY A 761 -3.77 -5.25 -21.09
N LYS A 762 -3.71 -6.58 -21.25
CA LYS A 762 -4.71 -7.45 -21.90
C LYS A 762 -5.16 -8.62 -21.02
N PHE A 763 -4.46 -8.91 -19.92
CA PHE A 763 -4.79 -10.04 -19.03
C PHE A 763 -4.35 -9.85 -17.57
N TYR A 764 -3.37 -8.99 -17.30
CA TYR A 764 -2.80 -8.78 -15.97
C TYR A 764 -3.58 -7.67 -15.25
N HIS A 765 -4.41 -8.06 -14.29
CA HIS A 765 -5.27 -7.14 -13.51
C HIS A 765 -4.69 -6.86 -12.12
N GLY A 766 -3.36 -6.99 -11.98
CA GLY A 766 -2.62 -6.93 -10.73
C GLY A 766 -2.88 -5.69 -9.86
N PHE A 767 -2.71 -5.85 -8.56
CA PHE A 767 -2.96 -4.79 -7.58
C PHE A 767 -1.78 -3.81 -7.56
N LYS A 768 -2.11 -2.51 -7.60
CA LYS A 768 -1.14 -1.44 -7.34
C LYS A 768 -1.06 -1.21 -5.84
N GLU A 769 0.04 -1.64 -5.22
CA GLU A 769 0.36 -1.26 -3.84
C GLU A 769 0.51 0.27 -3.74
N VAL A 770 -0.27 0.89 -2.84
CA VAL A 770 -0.20 2.32 -2.52
C VAL A 770 0.14 2.44 -1.05
N ARG A 771 1.28 3.06 -0.73
CA ARG A 771 1.72 3.31 0.66
C ARG A 771 0.70 4.22 1.36
N GLU A 772 0.48 4.03 2.67
CA GLU A 772 -0.55 4.75 3.43
C GLU A 772 -0.44 6.28 3.31
N GLU A 773 0.79 6.80 3.35
CA GLU A 773 1.10 8.23 3.15
C GLU A 773 0.60 8.81 1.82
N GLU A 774 0.43 7.97 0.79
CA GLU A 774 -0.09 8.35 -0.54
C GLU A 774 -1.61 8.14 -0.60
N LYS A 775 -2.14 7.08 0.03
CA LYS A 775 -3.58 6.77 0.09
C LYS A 775 -4.37 7.89 0.80
N SER A 776 -3.89 8.36 1.94
CA SER A 776 -4.52 9.48 2.69
C SER A 776 -4.62 10.76 1.86
N LYS A 777 -3.53 11.13 1.16
CA LYS A 777 -3.48 12.31 0.28
C LYS A 777 -4.42 12.17 -0.93
N LEU A 778 -4.54 10.97 -1.49
CA LEU A 778 -5.44 10.71 -2.62
C LEU A 778 -6.91 10.92 -2.23
N VAL A 779 -7.34 10.40 -1.08
CA VAL A 779 -8.69 10.59 -0.53
C VAL A 779 -8.96 12.07 -0.20
N GLY A 780 -8.03 12.75 0.47
CA GLY A 780 -8.15 14.17 0.78
C GLY A 780 -8.28 15.07 -0.46
N ASN A 781 -7.63 14.70 -1.57
CA ASN A 781 -7.75 15.43 -2.83
C ASN A 781 -9.19 15.37 -3.40
N VAL A 782 -9.85 14.21 -3.36
CA VAL A 782 -11.25 14.05 -3.85
C VAL A 782 -12.21 14.95 -3.08
N PHE A 783 -12.13 14.98 -1.75
CA PHE A 783 -12.98 15.86 -0.95
C PHE A 783 -12.63 17.36 -1.05
N SER A 784 -11.52 17.72 -1.70
CA SER A 784 -11.15 19.13 -1.93
C SER A 784 -11.72 19.72 -3.23
N SER A 785 -11.94 18.91 -4.27
CA SER A 785 -12.55 19.38 -5.54
C SER A 785 -14.06 19.66 -5.36
N VAL A 786 -14.78 18.70 -4.77
CA VAL A 786 -16.24 18.72 -4.59
C VAL A 786 -16.72 19.93 -3.78
N ALA A 787 -15.93 20.38 -2.79
CA ALA A 787 -16.26 21.48 -1.89
C ALA A 787 -16.72 22.76 -2.63
N SER A 788 -16.09 23.07 -3.77
CA SER A 788 -16.37 24.27 -4.58
C SER A 788 -17.79 24.32 -5.17
N ASN A 789 -18.41 23.16 -5.41
CA ASN A 789 -19.71 23.03 -6.10
C ASN A 789 -20.85 22.53 -5.17
N TYR A 790 -20.57 22.35 -3.87
CA TYR A 790 -21.48 21.72 -2.91
C TYR A 790 -22.87 22.38 -2.82
N ASP A 791 -22.94 23.70 -2.65
CA ASP A 791 -24.24 24.40 -2.53
C ASP A 791 -25.03 24.36 -3.85
N LEU A 792 -24.36 24.52 -5.00
CA LEU A 792 -24.96 24.44 -6.34
C LEU A 792 -25.56 23.06 -6.60
N MET A 793 -24.85 21.99 -6.23
CA MET A 793 -25.34 20.64 -6.40
C MET A 793 -26.53 20.35 -5.46
N ASN A 794 -26.50 20.85 -4.22
CA ASN A 794 -27.63 20.73 -3.31
C ASN A 794 -28.88 21.46 -3.83
N ASP A 795 -28.74 22.64 -4.46
CA ASP A 795 -29.86 23.30 -5.15
C ASP A 795 -30.40 22.45 -6.31
N LEU A 796 -29.53 21.82 -7.11
CA LEU A 796 -29.96 20.97 -8.24
C LEU A 796 -30.63 19.67 -7.80
N MET A 797 -30.00 18.89 -6.90
CA MET A 797 -30.50 17.60 -6.41
C MET A 797 -31.81 17.71 -5.62
N SER A 798 -32.04 18.85 -4.95
CA SER A 798 -33.28 19.08 -4.18
C SER A 798 -34.29 19.99 -4.89
N ILE A 799 -33.97 20.51 -6.08
CA ILE A 799 -34.74 21.58 -6.75
C ILE A 799 -34.99 22.76 -5.78
N GLY A 800 -33.94 23.14 -5.03
CA GLY A 800 -33.96 24.17 -3.98
C GLY A 800 -34.64 23.78 -2.66
N LEU A 801 -35.33 22.64 -2.57
CA LEU A 801 -36.11 22.24 -1.38
C LEU A 801 -35.27 22.09 -0.12
N HIS A 802 -33.96 21.79 -0.23
CA HIS A 802 -33.08 21.65 0.93
C HIS A 802 -33.01 22.91 1.80
N ARG A 803 -33.26 24.09 1.21
CA ARG A 803 -33.33 25.36 1.92
C ARG A 803 -34.49 25.34 2.92
N LEU A 804 -35.66 24.90 2.48
CA LEU A 804 -36.87 24.76 3.31
C LEU A 804 -36.71 23.69 4.41
N TRP A 805 -35.98 22.60 4.12
CA TRP A 805 -35.69 21.57 5.13
C TRP A 805 -34.77 22.12 6.25
N LYS A 806 -33.78 22.94 5.91
CA LYS A 806 -32.94 23.66 6.89
C LYS A 806 -33.71 24.74 7.66
N ASP A 807 -34.62 25.47 7.01
CA ASP A 807 -35.52 26.41 7.70
C ASP A 807 -36.45 25.68 8.70
N ARG A 808 -36.94 24.48 8.34
CA ARG A 808 -37.73 23.61 9.22
C ARG A 808 -36.90 23.09 10.40
N LEU A 809 -35.64 22.70 10.17
CA LEU A 809 -34.69 22.30 11.22
C LEU A 809 -34.46 23.43 12.23
N VAL A 810 -34.12 24.63 11.76
CA VAL A 810 -33.93 25.81 12.63
C VAL A 810 -35.21 26.20 13.35
N THR A 811 -36.39 26.02 12.74
CA THR A 811 -37.67 26.21 13.41
C THR A 811 -37.87 25.23 14.60
N LYS A 812 -37.45 23.95 14.47
CA LYS A 812 -37.53 22.97 15.57
C LYS A 812 -36.45 23.14 16.64
N LEU A 813 -35.30 23.75 16.30
CA LEU A 813 -34.26 24.14 17.27
C LEU A 813 -34.77 25.20 18.26
N CYS A 814 -35.70 26.06 17.82
CA CYS A 814 -36.25 27.20 18.59
C CYS A 814 -35.18 28.15 19.17
N PRO A 815 -34.37 28.84 18.33
CA PRO A 815 -33.28 29.69 18.80
C PRO A 815 -33.73 30.88 19.65
N PHE A 816 -32.94 31.22 20.66
CA PHE A 816 -33.20 32.33 21.60
C PHE A 816 -31.95 33.23 21.77
N PRO A 817 -32.12 34.51 22.14
CA PRO A 817 -30.98 35.39 22.46
C PRO A 817 -30.15 34.85 23.63
N GLY A 818 -28.83 34.83 23.48
CA GLY A 818 -27.88 34.31 24.49
C GLY A 818 -27.45 32.85 24.27
N MET A 819 -28.16 32.10 23.41
CA MET A 819 -27.90 30.69 23.11
C MET A 819 -26.45 30.43 22.65
N LYS A 820 -25.82 29.38 23.20
CA LYS A 820 -24.62 28.74 22.62
C LYS A 820 -25.02 27.59 21.71
N HIS A 821 -24.66 27.67 20.45
CA HIS A 821 -25.04 26.70 19.43
C HIS A 821 -23.80 26.11 18.75
N LEU A 822 -23.82 24.80 18.50
CA LEU A 822 -22.81 24.07 17.74
C LEU A 822 -23.45 23.44 16.49
N ASP A 823 -22.90 23.73 15.32
CA ASP A 823 -23.33 23.24 14.00
C ASP A 823 -22.20 22.38 13.41
N VAL A 824 -22.33 21.06 13.50
CA VAL A 824 -21.30 20.06 13.13
C VAL A 824 -21.53 19.56 11.71
N ALA A 825 -20.44 19.37 10.96
CA ALA A 825 -20.45 19.32 9.48
C ALA A 825 -21.11 20.56 8.85
N GLY A 826 -21.04 21.70 9.57
CA GLY A 826 -21.72 22.94 9.18
C GLY A 826 -21.07 23.65 7.98
N GLY A 827 -19.83 23.30 7.62
CA GLY A 827 -19.11 23.65 6.39
C GLY A 827 -19.36 25.05 5.81
N THR A 828 -20.35 25.17 4.92
CA THR A 828 -20.70 26.41 4.20
C THR A 828 -21.47 27.44 5.06
N GLY A 829 -21.72 27.14 6.34
CA GLY A 829 -22.36 28.00 7.34
C GLY A 829 -23.88 28.11 7.22
N ASP A 830 -24.53 27.33 6.33
CA ASP A 830 -25.90 27.58 5.91
C ASP A 830 -26.98 27.34 6.98
N ILE A 831 -26.71 26.52 8.01
CA ILE A 831 -27.60 26.36 9.18
C ILE A 831 -27.27 27.45 10.20
N ALA A 832 -26.00 27.59 10.59
CA ALA A 832 -25.50 28.66 11.47
C ALA A 832 -25.99 30.09 11.10
N PHE A 833 -25.97 30.46 9.82
CA PHE A 833 -26.49 31.77 9.35
C PHE A 833 -28.00 31.93 9.63
N ARG A 834 -28.81 30.89 9.38
CA ARG A 834 -30.26 30.92 9.63
C ARG A 834 -30.57 30.98 11.12
N VAL A 835 -29.76 30.35 11.96
CA VAL A 835 -29.86 30.47 13.42
C VAL A 835 -29.56 31.91 13.86
N LEU A 836 -28.49 32.53 13.35
CA LEU A 836 -28.15 33.94 13.64
C LEU A 836 -29.26 34.90 13.17
N GLU A 837 -29.77 34.73 11.95
CA GLU A 837 -30.87 35.52 11.38
C GLU A 837 -32.16 35.34 12.20
N SER A 838 -32.47 34.11 12.65
CA SER A 838 -33.61 33.81 13.53
C SER A 838 -33.48 34.51 14.90
N ILE A 839 -32.34 34.38 15.58
CA ILE A 839 -32.09 35.01 16.90
C ILE A 839 -32.20 36.53 16.78
N ARG A 840 -31.64 37.14 15.72
CA ARG A 840 -31.80 38.57 15.41
C ARG A 840 -33.27 38.98 15.28
N SER A 841 -34.08 38.17 14.58
CA SER A 841 -35.52 38.44 14.43
C SER A 841 -36.29 38.37 15.76
N VAL A 842 -35.86 37.52 16.71
CA VAL A 842 -36.48 37.39 18.04
C VAL A 842 -36.06 38.55 18.95
N SER A 843 -34.76 38.85 18.99
CA SER A 843 -34.20 39.97 19.76
C SER A 843 -34.80 41.32 19.35
N HIS A 844 -34.94 41.59 18.04
CA HIS A 844 -35.55 42.83 17.54
C HIS A 844 -37.05 42.95 17.90
N ARG A 845 -37.77 41.83 18.07
CA ARG A 845 -39.16 41.83 18.55
C ARG A 845 -39.22 42.10 20.05
N ALA A 846 -38.39 41.43 20.86
CA ALA A 846 -38.29 41.68 22.29
C ALA A 846 -37.95 43.14 22.64
N MET A 847 -37.05 43.76 21.87
CA MET A 847 -36.74 45.20 21.98
C MET A 847 -37.91 46.14 21.66
N GLN A 848 -38.91 45.71 20.87
CA GLN A 848 -40.12 46.50 20.62
C GLN A 848 -41.17 46.35 21.71
N ASP A 849 -41.23 45.20 22.39
CA ASP A 849 -42.14 44.94 23.52
C ASP A 849 -41.60 45.46 24.88
N GLY A 850 -40.41 46.09 24.89
CA GLY A 850 -39.88 46.80 26.05
C GLY A 850 -39.40 45.91 27.20
N LEU A 851 -39.05 44.65 26.93
CA LEU A 851 -38.61 43.67 27.92
C LEU A 851 -37.18 43.18 27.65
N ALA A 852 -36.44 43.00 28.75
CA ALA A 852 -35.06 42.49 28.85
C ALA A 852 -33.91 43.42 28.40
N GLU A 853 -33.30 44.10 29.37
CA GLU A 853 -31.85 44.31 29.38
C GLU A 853 -31.17 42.98 29.75
N THR A 854 -30.41 42.36 28.85
CA THR A 854 -29.62 41.15 29.16
C THR A 854 -28.42 41.04 28.22
N GLU A 855 -27.20 41.13 28.75
CA GLU A 855 -25.95 41.23 27.97
C GLU A 855 -25.36 39.85 27.54
N GLU A 856 -26.18 38.80 27.46
CA GLU A 856 -25.68 37.46 27.10
C GLU A 856 -25.32 37.36 25.61
N GLN A 857 -24.01 37.27 25.34
CA GLN A 857 -23.48 37.15 23.99
C GLN A 857 -23.78 35.76 23.42
N THR A 858 -24.64 35.74 22.40
CA THR A 858 -24.94 34.54 21.59
C THR A 858 -23.66 34.03 20.92
N GLN A 859 -23.41 32.73 20.92
CA GLN A 859 -22.19 32.14 20.33
C GLN A 859 -22.56 30.97 19.43
N ILE A 860 -22.19 31.03 18.15
CA ILE A 860 -22.46 29.97 17.17
C ILE A 860 -21.13 29.43 16.66
N TYR A 861 -20.87 28.17 16.96
CA TYR A 861 -19.68 27.43 16.55
C TYR A 861 -20.01 26.58 15.32
N ILE A 862 -19.29 26.79 14.22
CA ILE A 862 -19.33 25.94 13.03
C ILE A 862 -18.13 25.01 13.12
N CYS A 863 -18.39 23.70 13.20
CA CYS A 863 -17.37 22.67 13.27
C CYS A 863 -17.41 21.77 12.03
N ASP A 864 -16.27 21.55 11.40
CA ASP A 864 -16.13 20.69 10.22
C ASP A 864 -14.72 20.09 10.18
N ILE A 865 -14.58 18.89 9.61
CA ILE A 865 -13.29 18.21 9.44
C ILE A 865 -12.55 18.66 8.17
N ASN A 866 -13.24 19.33 7.23
CA ASN A 866 -12.67 19.78 5.97
C ASN A 866 -12.38 21.31 5.99
N PRO A 867 -11.11 21.75 6.10
CA PRO A 867 -10.78 23.18 6.14
C PRO A 867 -11.20 23.95 4.88
N ASN A 868 -11.35 23.29 3.73
CA ASN A 868 -11.84 23.94 2.51
C ASN A 868 -13.32 24.35 2.62
N MET A 869 -14.14 23.52 3.27
CA MET A 869 -15.56 23.83 3.53
C MET A 869 -15.67 25.04 4.47
N LEU A 870 -14.90 25.05 5.57
CA LEU A 870 -14.84 26.19 6.50
C LEU A 870 -14.38 27.48 5.81
N ASN A 871 -13.46 27.40 4.84
CA ASN A 871 -13.00 28.57 4.09
C ASN A 871 -14.06 29.11 3.11
N ILE A 872 -14.87 28.24 2.51
CA ILE A 872 -16.06 28.64 1.73
C ILE A 872 -17.11 29.28 2.65
N GLY A 873 -17.36 28.71 3.84
CA GLY A 873 -18.25 29.28 4.85
C GLY A 873 -17.82 30.68 5.30
N LYS A 874 -16.54 30.88 5.62
CA LYS A 874 -15.97 32.20 5.94
C LYS A 874 -16.16 33.21 4.80
N LYS A 875 -15.95 32.80 3.55
CA LYS A 875 -16.19 33.66 2.37
C LYS A 875 -17.67 34.05 2.24
N ARG A 876 -18.59 33.09 2.38
CA ARG A 876 -20.04 33.34 2.39
C ARG A 876 -20.48 34.26 3.53
N ALA A 877 -19.86 34.16 4.70
CA ALA A 877 -20.13 35.06 5.83
C ALA A 877 -19.75 36.51 5.49
N ILE A 878 -18.59 36.73 4.85
CA ILE A 878 -18.16 38.05 4.37
C ILE A 878 -19.13 38.59 3.31
N GLU A 879 -19.53 37.75 2.35
CA GLU A 879 -20.49 38.13 1.28
C GLU A 879 -21.89 38.48 1.82
N ARG A 880 -22.32 37.92 2.96
CA ARG A 880 -23.55 38.30 3.66
C ARG A 880 -23.40 39.50 4.63
N GLY A 881 -22.19 40.04 4.79
CA GLY A 881 -21.93 41.14 5.73
C GLY A 881 -21.72 40.70 7.19
N PHE A 882 -21.60 39.40 7.47
CA PHE A 882 -21.31 38.86 8.81
C PHE A 882 -19.79 38.83 9.13
N ALA A 883 -18.97 39.62 8.42
CA ALA A 883 -17.51 39.63 8.55
C ALA A 883 -17.02 40.14 9.92
N GLU A 884 -17.75 41.10 10.51
CA GLU A 884 -17.41 41.75 11.78
C GLU A 884 -18.20 41.16 12.97
N ASP A 885 -19.06 40.17 12.72
CA ASP A 885 -19.92 39.53 13.72
C ASP A 885 -19.11 38.58 14.62
N ARG A 886 -18.78 39.05 15.83
CA ARG A 886 -18.13 38.27 16.91
C ARG A 886 -18.95 37.06 17.42
N TYR A 887 -20.11 36.80 16.81
CA TYR A 887 -21.02 35.71 17.14
C TYR A 887 -20.71 34.38 16.41
N LEU A 888 -19.90 34.42 15.33
CA LEU A 888 -19.58 33.24 14.52
C LEU A 888 -18.14 32.76 14.79
N HIS A 889 -17.98 31.51 15.21
CA HIS A 889 -16.69 30.87 15.49
C HIS A 889 -16.50 29.67 14.55
N TRP A 890 -15.38 29.63 13.82
CA TRP A 890 -15.08 28.56 12.86
C TRP A 890 -14.00 27.65 13.43
N VAL A 891 -14.31 26.36 13.58
CA VAL A 891 -13.47 25.36 14.25
C VAL A 891 -13.25 24.17 13.31
N GLU A 892 -12.00 23.75 13.17
CA GLU A 892 -11.64 22.50 12.49
C GLU A 892 -11.64 21.37 13.53
N GLY A 893 -12.38 20.27 13.27
CA GLY A 893 -12.53 19.20 14.27
C GLY A 893 -13.36 18.00 13.78
N ASP A 894 -13.18 16.87 14.46
CA ASP A 894 -13.91 15.62 14.22
C ASP A 894 -15.19 15.56 15.05
N ALA A 895 -16.27 15.02 14.47
CA ALA A 895 -17.52 14.76 15.17
C ALA A 895 -17.40 13.60 16.20
N GLU A 896 -16.45 12.68 16.02
CA GLU A 896 -16.17 11.59 17.00
C GLU A 896 -15.31 12.03 18.20
N ALA A 897 -14.72 13.24 18.16
CA ALA A 897 -13.84 13.76 19.22
C ALA A 897 -13.85 15.31 19.23
N LEU A 898 -14.87 15.89 19.85
CA LEU A 898 -15.11 17.33 19.85
C LEU A 898 -14.28 18.05 20.92
N GLY A 899 -13.44 19.00 20.49
CA GLY A 899 -12.59 19.83 21.37
C GLY A 899 -13.32 20.86 22.24
N PHE A 900 -14.59 20.62 22.60
CA PHE A 900 -15.41 21.47 23.47
C PHE A 900 -15.57 20.85 24.87
N GLU A 901 -15.78 21.71 25.88
CA GLU A 901 -16.02 21.30 27.27
C GLU A 901 -17.37 20.59 27.45
N ASP A 902 -17.46 19.73 28.47
CA ASP A 902 -18.70 19.05 28.87
C ASP A 902 -19.78 20.06 29.28
N GLU A 903 -21.03 19.79 28.90
CA GLU A 903 -22.20 20.65 29.19
C GLU A 903 -21.99 22.14 28.84
N SER A 904 -21.34 22.42 27.71
CA SER A 904 -21.01 23.78 27.26
C SER A 904 -22.05 24.41 26.31
N MET A 905 -22.79 23.60 25.55
CA MET A 905 -23.68 24.04 24.46
C MET A 905 -25.18 23.91 24.79
N ASP A 906 -26.01 24.82 24.29
CA ASP A 906 -27.47 24.81 24.47
C ASP A 906 -28.20 24.07 23.34
N GLY A 907 -27.62 24.01 22.14
CA GLY A 907 -28.18 23.27 21.02
C GLY A 907 -27.13 22.80 20.01
N TYR A 908 -27.33 21.60 19.48
CA TYR A 908 -26.46 20.90 18.54
C TYR A 908 -27.25 20.62 17.26
N THR A 909 -26.71 21.00 16.10
CA THR A 909 -27.18 20.55 14.78
C THR A 909 -26.11 19.76 14.04
N ILE A 910 -26.56 18.76 13.28
CA ILE A 910 -25.77 18.15 12.21
C ILE A 910 -26.67 17.94 10.98
N GLY A 911 -26.26 18.48 9.84
CA GLY A 911 -27.05 18.51 8.61
C GLY A 911 -26.34 17.85 7.44
N PHE A 912 -26.87 16.73 6.96
CA PHE A 912 -26.32 15.94 5.84
C PHE A 912 -24.86 15.47 6.02
N GLY A 913 -24.41 15.33 7.27
CA GLY A 913 -23.05 14.93 7.63
C GLY A 913 -22.94 13.69 8.54
N ILE A 914 -23.99 13.29 9.27
CA ILE A 914 -23.88 12.19 10.25
C ILE A 914 -23.60 10.85 9.56
N ARG A 915 -24.10 10.66 8.32
CA ARG A 915 -23.85 9.47 7.50
C ARG A 915 -22.39 9.32 7.02
N ASN A 916 -21.56 10.35 7.18
CA ASN A 916 -20.14 10.34 6.80
C ASN A 916 -19.21 10.06 8.00
N VAL A 917 -19.76 9.93 9.22
CA VAL A 917 -19.01 9.59 10.43
C VAL A 917 -18.73 8.09 10.46
N THR A 918 -17.54 7.67 10.88
CA THR A 918 -17.16 6.24 10.89
C THR A 918 -17.91 5.47 12.00
N HIS A 919 -18.07 6.10 13.16
CA HIS A 919 -18.79 5.56 14.32
C HIS A 919 -19.88 6.54 14.76
N ILE A 920 -21.08 6.41 14.17
CA ILE A 920 -22.27 7.24 14.49
C ILE A 920 -22.52 7.31 16.01
N GLU A 921 -22.36 6.18 16.72
CA GLU A 921 -22.52 6.08 18.17
C GLU A 921 -21.59 7.03 18.95
N LYS A 922 -20.33 7.21 18.52
CA LYS A 922 -19.39 8.14 19.17
C LYS A 922 -19.80 9.59 18.95
N ALA A 923 -20.19 9.96 17.72
CA ALA A 923 -20.67 11.32 17.46
C ALA A 923 -21.98 11.65 18.21
N LEU A 924 -22.86 10.66 18.42
CA LEU A 924 -24.04 10.82 19.28
C LEU A 924 -23.65 10.96 20.77
N ALA A 925 -22.68 10.19 21.26
CA ALA A 925 -22.17 10.31 22.63
C ALA A 925 -21.46 11.66 22.86
N GLU A 926 -20.67 12.13 21.90
CA GLU A 926 -20.02 13.45 21.94
C GLU A 926 -21.06 14.58 21.89
N ALA A 927 -22.09 14.48 21.03
CA ALA A 927 -23.20 15.41 21.02
C ALA A 927 -23.93 15.45 22.37
N TYR A 928 -24.10 14.31 23.04
CA TYR A 928 -24.67 14.22 24.39
C TYR A 928 -23.75 14.81 25.46
N ARG A 929 -22.41 14.65 25.33
CA ARG A 929 -21.41 15.21 26.25
C ARG A 929 -21.39 16.74 26.22
N VAL A 930 -21.29 17.35 25.03
CA VAL A 930 -21.15 18.81 24.90
C VAL A 930 -22.44 19.58 25.19
N LEU A 931 -23.62 18.94 25.08
CA LEU A 931 -24.90 19.59 25.40
C LEU A 931 -25.12 19.74 26.91
N LYS A 932 -25.73 20.87 27.31
CA LYS A 932 -26.26 21.08 28.66
C LYS A 932 -27.51 20.25 28.92
N ARG A 933 -27.89 20.11 30.19
CA ARG A 933 -29.26 19.69 30.57
C ARG A 933 -30.28 20.71 30.09
N GLY A 934 -31.38 20.22 29.50
CA GLY A 934 -32.33 21.01 28.71
C GLY A 934 -31.89 21.24 27.26
N GLY A 935 -30.66 20.87 26.89
CA GLY A 935 -30.08 21.09 25.56
C GLY A 935 -30.70 20.22 24.48
N ARG A 936 -30.73 20.75 23.25
CA ARG A 936 -31.40 20.13 22.09
C ARG A 936 -30.40 19.53 21.11
N PHE A 937 -30.57 18.27 20.76
CA PHE A 937 -29.94 17.64 19.60
C PHE A 937 -30.94 17.62 18.43
N LEU A 938 -30.52 18.06 17.25
CA LEU A 938 -31.25 17.83 16.01
C LEU A 938 -30.34 17.36 14.89
N CYS A 939 -30.79 16.36 14.15
CA CYS A 939 -30.13 15.85 12.96
C CYS A 939 -31.08 15.96 11.75
N LEU A 940 -30.59 16.52 10.65
CA LEU A 940 -31.26 16.55 9.35
C LEU A 940 -30.47 15.64 8.40
N GLU A 941 -31.06 14.53 7.97
CA GLU A 941 -30.36 13.55 7.13
C GLU A 941 -31.30 12.92 6.09
N LEU A 942 -30.71 12.42 5.00
CA LEU A 942 -31.43 11.67 3.96
C LEU A 942 -31.76 10.26 4.49
N SER A 943 -32.96 9.76 4.19
CA SER A 943 -33.46 8.52 4.80
C SER A 943 -34.41 7.72 3.90
N HIS A 944 -35.02 6.68 4.47
CA HIS A 944 -35.73 5.66 3.73
C HIS A 944 -37.17 6.06 3.37
N VAL A 945 -37.51 5.97 2.08
CA VAL A 945 -38.84 6.26 1.55
C VAL A 945 -39.86 5.18 1.95
N GLU A 946 -40.92 5.60 2.64
CA GLU A 946 -41.96 4.71 3.18
C GLU A 946 -42.97 4.24 2.13
N PHE A 947 -43.30 5.10 1.15
CA PHE A 947 -44.34 4.84 0.15
C PHE A 947 -43.81 4.04 -1.04
N PRO A 948 -44.29 2.80 -1.31
CA PRO A 948 -43.67 1.91 -2.30
C PRO A 948 -43.63 2.45 -3.74
N VAL A 949 -44.65 3.20 -4.17
CA VAL A 949 -44.71 3.82 -5.50
C VAL A 949 -43.73 4.99 -5.61
N PHE A 950 -43.62 5.81 -4.55
CA PHE A 950 -42.68 6.92 -4.51
C PHE A 950 -41.23 6.43 -4.41
N LYS A 951 -41.00 5.33 -3.68
CA LYS A 951 -39.70 4.64 -3.59
C LYS A 951 -39.18 4.22 -4.97
N GLN A 952 -40.01 3.62 -5.82
CA GLN A 952 -39.58 3.23 -7.18
C GLN A 952 -39.18 4.44 -8.05
N LEU A 953 -39.90 5.55 -7.94
CA LEU A 953 -39.57 6.78 -8.66
C LEU A 953 -38.30 7.46 -8.11
N TYR A 954 -38.15 7.48 -6.78
CA TYR A 954 -36.98 8.01 -6.10
C TYR A 954 -35.72 7.16 -6.38
N ASP A 955 -35.82 5.83 -6.35
CA ASP A 955 -34.74 4.91 -6.72
C ASP A 955 -34.31 5.13 -8.18
N TYR A 956 -35.24 5.35 -9.12
CA TYR A 956 -34.88 5.68 -10.49
C TYR A 956 -34.15 7.03 -10.59
N TYR A 957 -34.64 8.05 -9.88
CA TYR A 957 -34.02 9.37 -9.83
C TYR A 957 -32.61 9.33 -9.20
N SER A 958 -32.45 8.63 -8.08
CA SER A 958 -31.18 8.57 -7.35
C SER A 958 -30.11 7.84 -8.17
N PHE A 959 -30.40 6.66 -8.73
CA PHE A 959 -29.40 5.92 -9.50
C PHE A 959 -29.14 6.46 -10.92
N SER A 960 -30.11 7.16 -11.53
CA SER A 960 -29.99 7.56 -12.95
C SER A 960 -29.72 9.05 -13.15
N VAL A 961 -30.16 9.92 -12.24
CA VAL A 961 -30.12 11.38 -12.41
C VAL A 961 -29.07 12.03 -11.52
N ILE A 962 -28.96 11.64 -10.24
CA ILE A 962 -28.02 12.27 -9.31
C ILE A 962 -26.55 12.12 -9.79
N PRO A 963 -26.01 10.91 -10.09
CA PRO A 963 -24.66 10.77 -10.61
C PRO A 963 -24.42 11.47 -11.95
N ALA A 964 -25.42 11.51 -12.84
CA ALA A 964 -25.32 12.15 -14.15
C ALA A 964 -25.28 13.69 -14.06
N VAL A 965 -25.97 14.28 -13.08
CA VAL A 965 -25.85 15.72 -12.78
C VAL A 965 -24.54 16.01 -12.04
N GLY A 966 -24.08 15.10 -11.17
CA GLY A 966 -22.73 15.10 -10.59
C GLY A 966 -21.64 15.24 -11.65
N GLU A 967 -21.62 14.30 -12.59
CA GLU A 967 -20.70 14.26 -13.73
C GLU A 967 -20.74 15.55 -14.57
N LEU A 968 -21.94 16.04 -14.89
CA LEU A 968 -22.14 17.22 -15.73
C LEU A 968 -21.76 18.57 -15.09
N VAL A 969 -21.94 18.71 -13.76
CA VAL A 969 -21.83 20.00 -13.06
C VAL A 969 -20.64 20.08 -12.11
N ALA A 970 -20.31 18.99 -11.42
CA ALA A 970 -19.16 18.92 -10.52
C ALA A 970 -17.91 18.31 -11.18
N GLY A 971 -18.04 17.63 -12.32
CA GLY A 971 -16.94 16.90 -12.97
C GLY A 971 -16.54 15.62 -12.23
N ASP A 972 -17.36 15.19 -11.28
CA ASP A 972 -17.16 14.02 -10.43
C ASP A 972 -18.49 13.23 -10.41
N ARG A 973 -18.43 11.96 -10.80
CA ARG A 973 -19.56 11.03 -10.77
C ARG A 973 -19.52 10.15 -9.53
N GLU A 974 -18.33 9.73 -9.13
CA GLU A 974 -18.08 8.70 -8.12
C GLU A 974 -18.51 9.17 -6.73
N SER A 975 -18.22 10.43 -6.36
CA SER A 975 -18.68 11.02 -5.10
C SER A 975 -20.21 11.09 -4.97
N TYR A 976 -20.93 11.20 -6.08
CA TYR A 976 -22.40 11.25 -6.11
C TYR A 976 -23.06 9.88 -6.28
N GLU A 977 -22.33 8.89 -6.78
CA GLU A 977 -22.74 7.49 -6.69
C GLU A 977 -22.57 6.96 -5.25
N TYR A 978 -21.44 7.27 -4.59
CA TYR A 978 -21.24 7.03 -3.16
C TYR A 978 -22.28 7.74 -2.28
N LEU A 979 -22.70 8.96 -2.64
CA LEU A 979 -23.81 9.65 -1.96
C LEU A 979 -25.08 8.78 -1.95
N VAL A 980 -25.49 8.23 -3.10
CA VAL A 980 -26.69 7.39 -3.23
C VAL A 980 -26.56 6.08 -2.45
N GLU A 981 -25.37 5.51 -2.39
CA GLU A 981 -25.07 4.32 -1.59
C GLU A 981 -25.11 4.62 -0.07
N SER A 982 -24.51 5.73 0.37
CA SER A 982 -24.46 6.12 1.79
C SER A 982 -25.87 6.29 2.40
N ILE A 983 -26.83 6.81 1.63
CA ILE A 983 -28.24 6.97 2.04
C ILE A 983 -28.91 5.61 2.31
N ARG A 984 -28.51 4.56 1.58
CA ARG A 984 -29.06 3.20 1.74
C ARG A 984 -28.40 2.42 2.86
N ARG A 985 -27.10 2.64 3.10
CA ARG A 985 -26.36 2.07 4.23
C ARG A 985 -26.72 2.74 5.57
N PHE A 986 -27.17 4.00 5.54
CA PHE A 986 -27.62 4.72 6.73
C PHE A 986 -28.85 4.06 7.38
N PRO A 987 -28.93 3.95 8.72
CA PRO A 987 -30.05 3.29 9.38
C PRO A 987 -31.40 3.93 9.06
N ASN A 988 -32.48 3.12 9.05
CA ASN A 988 -33.83 3.65 8.89
C ASN A 988 -34.24 4.52 10.09
N GLN A 989 -35.30 5.31 9.92
CA GLN A 989 -35.72 6.34 10.88
C GLN A 989 -35.90 5.80 12.31
N ASP A 990 -36.49 4.61 12.48
CA ASP A 990 -36.68 3.96 13.78
C ASP A 990 -35.39 3.35 14.37
N ALA A 991 -34.46 2.88 13.53
CA ALA A 991 -33.15 2.40 14.00
C ALA A 991 -32.28 3.57 14.46
N PHE A 992 -32.16 4.63 13.67
CA PHE A 992 -31.42 5.83 14.07
C PHE A 992 -32.07 6.52 15.29
N GLY A 993 -33.41 6.52 15.38
CA GLY A 993 -34.13 6.94 16.58
C GLY A 993 -33.75 6.15 17.83
N ARG A 994 -33.57 4.83 17.74
CA ARG A 994 -33.09 4.00 18.85
C ARG A 994 -31.64 4.31 19.23
N MET A 995 -30.74 4.47 18.26
CA MET A 995 -29.34 4.85 18.53
C MET A 995 -29.23 6.19 19.29
N ILE A 996 -30.11 7.15 18.99
CA ILE A 996 -30.19 8.43 19.72
C ILE A 996 -30.68 8.21 21.17
N VAL A 997 -31.63 7.30 21.41
CA VAL A 997 -32.05 6.92 22.78
C VAL A 997 -30.94 6.18 23.53
N GLU A 998 -30.23 5.26 22.86
CA GLU A 998 -29.13 4.47 23.42
C GLU A 998 -27.92 5.36 23.80
N ALA A 999 -27.69 6.46 23.07
CA ALA A 999 -26.73 7.51 23.44
C ALA A 999 -27.18 8.38 24.64
N GLY A 1000 -28.36 8.14 25.22
CA GLY A 1000 -28.85 8.78 26.44
C GLY A 1000 -29.87 9.92 26.25
N PHE A 1001 -30.20 10.29 25.00
CA PHE A 1001 -31.22 11.32 24.75
C PHE A 1001 -32.64 10.82 25.06
N GLN A 1002 -33.47 11.72 25.59
CA GLN A 1002 -34.86 11.48 25.93
C GLN A 1002 -35.79 12.28 25.02
N LYS A 1003 -37.07 11.87 24.95
CA LYS A 1003 -38.09 12.45 24.04
C LYS A 1003 -37.60 12.50 22.59
N VAL A 1004 -37.08 11.37 22.11
CA VAL A 1004 -36.58 11.23 20.74
C VAL A 1004 -37.77 11.10 19.79
N GLU A 1005 -37.84 12.00 18.81
CA GLU A 1005 -38.89 12.08 17.79
C GLU A 1005 -38.25 12.29 16.41
N TYR A 1006 -38.87 11.77 15.35
CA TYR A 1006 -38.49 12.07 13.97
C TYR A 1006 -39.66 12.63 13.16
N GLU A 1007 -39.34 13.45 12.16
CA GLU A 1007 -40.30 14.05 11.24
C GLU A 1007 -39.88 13.77 9.79
N ASN A 1008 -40.65 12.94 9.10
CA ASN A 1008 -40.44 12.64 7.68
C ASN A 1008 -40.86 13.83 6.81
N LEU A 1009 -39.94 14.32 5.98
CA LEU A 1009 -40.18 15.29 4.93
C LEU A 1009 -40.16 14.56 3.57
N VAL A 1010 -40.99 15.04 2.63
CA VAL A 1010 -41.06 14.54 1.25
C VAL A 1010 -41.19 13.00 1.20
N GLY A 1011 -42.16 12.44 1.93
CA GLY A 1011 -42.48 11.00 1.89
C GLY A 1011 -41.42 10.06 2.49
N GLY A 1012 -40.49 10.58 3.29
CA GLY A 1012 -39.43 9.81 3.96
C GLY A 1012 -38.05 9.96 3.31
N VAL A 1013 -37.92 10.69 2.19
CA VAL A 1013 -36.63 10.98 1.53
C VAL A 1013 -35.67 11.71 2.48
N VAL A 1014 -36.20 12.53 3.39
CA VAL A 1014 -35.44 13.31 4.36
C VAL A 1014 -36.12 13.19 5.72
N ALA A 1015 -35.36 13.03 6.79
CA ALA A 1015 -35.88 13.03 8.16
C ALA A 1015 -35.22 14.14 8.98
N ILE A 1016 -36.00 14.77 9.88
CA ILE A 1016 -35.47 15.54 11.01
C ILE A 1016 -35.67 14.74 12.28
N HIS A 1017 -34.59 14.17 12.80
CA HIS A 1017 -34.54 13.57 14.14
C HIS A 1017 -34.23 14.64 15.18
N SER A 1018 -34.87 14.55 16.34
CA SER A 1018 -34.68 15.48 17.46
C SER A 1018 -34.72 14.75 18.80
N GLY A 1019 -33.85 15.15 19.74
CA GLY A 1019 -33.78 14.61 21.10
C GLY A 1019 -33.38 15.66 22.13
N LEU A 1020 -33.66 15.39 23.40
CA LEU A 1020 -33.39 16.27 24.53
C LEU A 1020 -32.49 15.59 25.56
N LYS A 1021 -31.48 16.31 26.06
CA LYS A 1021 -30.76 15.94 27.28
C LYS A 1021 -31.51 16.50 28.49
N LEU A 1022 -31.82 15.67 29.49
CA LEU A 1022 -32.65 16.04 30.66
C LEU A 1022 -31.89 15.77 31.99
#